data_AF-A0A2I3GMU0-F1
#
_entry.id   AF-A0A2I3GMU0-F1
#
_cell.length_a   1.000
_cell.length_b   1.000
_cell.length_c   1.000
_cell.angle_alpha   90.00
_cell.angle_beta   90.00
_cell.angle_gamma   90.00
#
_symmetry.space_group_name_H-M   'P 1'
#
loop_
_entity.id
_entity.type
_entity.pdbx_description
1 polymer ?
#
loop_
_entity_poly.entity_id
_entity_poly.type
_entity_poly.pdbx_seq_one_letter_code
_entity_poly.pdbx_strand_id
1 'polypeptide(L)'
;MELENYEQPVVLREDNCRRRRRMKPRSAAASLSSMELIPIEFVLPTSQRKCKSPETALLHVAGHGNVEQMKAQVWLRALETSVAADFYHRLGPDHFLLLYQKKGQWYEIYDKYQVVQTLDCLHYWKATHRSPGQIHLVQRRPPSEESQAFQRQLTALIGYDVTDVSNVHDDELEFTRRGLVTPRMAEVASRDPKLYAMHPWVTSKPLPEYLWKKIANNCIFIIIHRSTTSQTIKVSPDDTPGDILQSFFTKMAKKKSLMDIPESQSEQDFVLRVCGRDEYLVGETPIKNFQWVRHCLKNREEIHLVLDTPPDPALDEVRKEEWPLVDDCTGVTGYHEQLTIHGKDHESVFTVSLWDCDRKFRVKIRGIDIPVLPRNTDLTVFVEANIQHGQQVLCQRRTSPKPFTEEVLWNVWLEFSIKIKDLPKGALLNLQIYCGKAPALSSKASAESPSSESKGKVQLLYYVNLLLIDHRFLLRRGEYVLHMWQISGKGEDQGSFNADKLTSATNPDKENSMSISILLDNYCHPIALPKHQPTPDPEGDRVRAEMPNQLRKQLEAIIATDPLNPLTAEDKELLWHFRYESLKHPKAYPKLFSSVKWGQQEIVAKTYQLLARREVWDQSALDVGLTMQLLDCNFSDENVRAIAVQKLESLEDDDVLHYLLQLVQAVKFEPYHDSALARFLLKRGLRNKRIGHFLFWFLRSEIAQSRHYQQRFAVILEAYLRGCGTAMLHDFTQQVQVIEMLQKVTLDIKSLSAEKYDVSSQVISQLKQKLENLQNSQLPKSFRVPYDPGLKAGALAIEKCKVMASKKKPLWLEFKCADPTALSNETIGIIFKHGDDLRQDMLILQILRIMESIWETESLDLCLLPYGCISTGDKIGIPGK
;
A
#
# COMPACT_ATOMS: atom_id res chain seq x y z
N MET A 1 -38.90 52.06 -39.19
CA MET A 1 -40.04 51.23 -38.77
C MET A 1 -39.60 50.42 -37.55
N GLU A 2 -39.29 51.07 -36.43
CA GLU A 2 -40.21 51.75 -35.50
C GLU A 2 -41.03 50.74 -34.68
N LEU A 3 -40.80 50.71 -33.37
CA LEU A 3 -41.70 51.34 -32.40
C LEU A 3 -41.00 51.48 -31.03
N GLU A 4 -41.39 52.50 -30.26
CA GLU A 4 -40.64 53.03 -29.12
C GLU A 4 -41.16 52.59 -27.75
N ASN A 5 -40.36 52.85 -26.71
CA ASN A 5 -40.72 52.75 -25.29
C ASN A 5 -41.77 53.79 -24.87
N TYR A 6 -42.48 53.53 -23.76
CA TYR A 6 -42.98 54.58 -22.87
C TYR A 6 -42.85 54.16 -21.39
N GLU A 7 -42.53 55.12 -20.53
CA GLU A 7 -42.26 54.95 -19.09
C GLU A 7 -43.40 55.44 -18.19
N GLN A 8 -43.57 54.78 -17.02
CA GLN A 8 -43.86 55.38 -15.69
C GLN A 8 -45.23 56.09 -15.44
N PRO A 9 -45.79 56.17 -14.20
CA PRO A 9 -45.15 56.76 -13.00
C PRO A 9 -45.43 56.14 -11.61
N VAL A 10 -44.84 56.77 -10.58
CA VAL A 10 -44.79 56.41 -9.14
C VAL A 10 -45.68 57.33 -8.29
N VAL A 11 -46.42 56.81 -7.30
CA VAL A 11 -46.96 57.58 -6.13
C VAL A 11 -46.91 56.72 -4.83
N LEU A 12 -46.90 57.36 -3.66
CA LEU A 12 -46.43 56.85 -2.35
C LEU A 12 -47.51 56.64 -1.26
N ARG A 13 -47.21 55.70 -0.32
CA ARG A 13 -47.45 55.64 1.15
C ARG A 13 -48.82 55.95 1.80
N GLU A 14 -49.22 55.09 2.76
CA GLU A 14 -49.17 55.28 4.25
C GLU A 14 -49.70 54.00 4.95
N ASP A 15 -48.93 53.29 5.78
CA ASP A 15 -48.60 53.47 7.22
C ASP A 15 -49.71 53.09 8.24
N ASN A 16 -49.51 52.00 9.00
CA ASN A 16 -49.96 51.89 10.39
C ASN A 16 -49.27 50.77 11.20
N CYS A 17 -48.99 51.05 12.48
CA CYS A 17 -48.05 50.30 13.33
C CYS A 17 -48.68 49.21 14.22
N ARG A 18 -47.88 48.18 14.61
CA ARG A 18 -47.64 47.82 16.04
C ARG A 18 -46.54 46.74 16.30
N ARG A 19 -45.46 47.20 16.96
CA ARG A 19 -44.63 46.51 17.98
C ARG A 19 -43.95 45.17 17.66
N ARG A 20 -42.67 45.21 17.26
CA ARG A 20 -41.64 44.20 17.64
C ARG A 20 -40.78 44.72 18.79
N ARG A 21 -40.41 43.86 19.75
CA ARG A 21 -39.50 44.18 20.86
C ARG A 21 -38.07 44.40 20.34
N ARG A 22 -37.38 45.44 20.82
CA ARG A 22 -35.92 45.60 20.67
C ARG A 22 -35.21 44.50 21.47
N MET A 23 -34.42 43.65 20.81
CA MET A 23 -33.19 43.12 21.38
C MET A 23 -32.01 43.86 20.74
N LYS A 24 -31.01 44.24 21.55
CA LYS A 24 -29.80 44.89 21.07
C LYS A 24 -28.99 43.91 20.19
N PRO A 25 -28.30 44.37 19.15
CA PRO A 25 -27.32 43.53 18.45
C PRO A 25 -26.21 43.17 19.43
N ARG A 26 -25.96 41.87 19.61
CA ARG A 26 -24.68 41.40 20.16
C ARG A 26 -23.62 41.67 19.09
N SER A 27 -22.60 42.44 19.44
CA SER A 27 -21.49 42.75 18.54
C SER A 27 -20.67 41.48 18.27
N ALA A 28 -20.87 40.88 17.10
CA ALA A 28 -19.89 39.98 16.50
C ALA A 28 -18.73 40.80 15.90
N ALA A 29 -18.05 41.56 16.77
CA ALA A 29 -16.85 42.33 16.45
C ALA A 29 -15.64 41.54 16.95
N ALA A 30 -15.30 40.47 16.23
CA ALA A 30 -14.07 39.70 16.41
C ALA A 30 -13.57 39.28 15.03
N SER A 31 -12.55 39.99 14.56
CA SER A 31 -11.76 39.82 13.33
C SER A 31 -11.87 38.46 12.61
N LEU A 32 -12.46 38.49 11.41
CA LEU A 32 -12.21 37.50 10.35
C LEU A 32 -12.02 38.27 9.02
N SER A 33 -11.06 37.82 8.19
CA SER A 33 -10.66 38.44 6.92
C SER A 33 -9.96 39.80 7.01
N SER A 34 -8.74 39.80 7.56
CA SER A 34 -7.63 40.40 6.81
C SER A 34 -6.93 39.27 6.06
N MET A 35 -6.37 39.51 4.87
CA MET A 35 -5.48 38.53 4.24
C MET A 35 -4.31 38.28 5.22
N GLU A 36 -4.17 37.05 5.73
CA GLU A 36 -2.99 36.67 6.52
C GLU A 36 -1.79 36.60 5.56
N LEU A 37 -1.12 37.74 5.42
CA LEU A 37 0.14 37.89 4.70
C LEU A 37 1.27 37.39 5.60
N ILE A 38 1.89 36.30 5.19
CA ILE A 38 2.89 35.58 5.98
C ILE A 38 4.28 36.07 5.54
N PRO A 39 5.08 36.69 6.44
CA PRO A 39 6.43 37.13 6.12
C PRO A 39 7.38 35.93 6.07
N ILE A 40 7.98 35.70 4.91
CA ILE A 40 8.93 34.60 4.65
C ILE A 40 10.19 35.18 4.01
N GLU A 41 11.35 34.84 4.57
CA GLU A 41 12.65 35.16 3.96
C GLU A 41 13.06 34.03 3.01
N PHE A 42 13.31 34.38 1.76
CA PHE A 42 13.81 33.44 0.75
C PHE A 42 15.30 33.61 0.56
N VAL A 43 16.07 32.54 0.81
CA VAL A 43 17.51 32.48 0.54
C VAL A 43 17.70 32.04 -0.91
N LEU A 44 18.30 32.90 -1.71
CA LEU A 44 18.47 32.74 -3.14
C LEU A 44 19.73 31.91 -3.48
N PRO A 45 19.76 31.22 -4.64
CA PRO A 45 20.92 30.46 -5.11
C PRO A 45 22.11 31.35 -5.51
N THR A 46 21.88 32.64 -5.73
CA THR A 46 22.90 33.65 -6.08
C THR A 46 23.55 34.26 -4.83
N SER A 47 24.78 34.76 -4.97
CA SER A 47 25.55 35.33 -3.86
C SER A 47 25.98 36.77 -4.14
N GLN A 48 26.03 37.59 -3.09
CA GLN A 48 26.43 39.00 -3.22
C GLN A 48 27.89 39.13 -3.67
N ARG A 49 28.12 39.90 -4.74
CA ARG A 49 29.45 40.09 -5.38
C ARG A 49 30.58 40.52 -4.44
N LYS A 50 30.28 41.12 -3.29
CA LYS A 50 31.27 41.66 -2.33
C LYS A 50 31.56 40.77 -1.12
N CYS A 51 30.63 39.88 -0.71
CA CYS A 51 30.72 39.22 0.60
C CYS A 51 30.65 37.68 0.56
N LYS A 52 30.39 37.06 -0.61
CA LYS A 52 30.13 35.61 -0.78
C LYS A 52 28.96 35.04 0.07
N SER A 53 28.21 35.89 0.76
CA SER A 53 26.94 35.53 1.40
C SER A 53 25.85 35.29 0.34
N PRO A 54 24.91 34.37 0.56
CA PRO A 54 23.76 34.22 -0.30
C PRO A 54 22.90 35.50 -0.28
N GLU A 55 22.27 35.81 -1.41
CA GLU A 55 21.27 36.87 -1.49
C GLU A 55 19.99 36.41 -0.76
N THR A 56 19.27 37.32 -0.10
CA THR A 56 17.95 37.01 0.50
C THR A 56 16.88 38.00 0.05
N ALA A 57 15.64 37.53 -0.02
CA ALA A 57 14.47 38.30 -0.42
C ALA A 57 13.32 38.05 0.58
N LEU A 58 12.91 39.09 1.31
CA LEU A 58 11.74 39.04 2.18
C LEU A 58 10.46 39.27 1.35
N LEU A 59 9.50 38.34 1.47
CA LEU A 59 8.20 38.43 0.81
C LEU A 59 7.06 38.21 1.80
N HIS A 60 5.94 38.88 1.53
CA HIS A 60 4.68 38.74 2.26
C HIS A 60 3.73 37.90 1.42
N VAL A 61 3.69 36.59 1.70
CA VAL A 61 2.97 35.61 0.87
C VAL A 61 1.54 35.45 1.41
N ALA A 62 0.55 35.45 0.52
CA ALA A 62 -0.83 35.17 0.89
C ALA A 62 -0.98 33.72 1.38
N GLY A 63 -1.37 33.51 2.65
CA GLY A 63 -1.49 32.16 3.24
C GLY A 63 -2.49 31.25 2.52
N HIS A 64 -3.46 31.81 1.81
CA HIS A 64 -4.47 31.10 1.01
C HIS A 64 -4.06 30.89 -0.47
N GLY A 65 -2.91 31.41 -0.89
CA GLY A 65 -2.29 31.07 -2.18
C GLY A 65 -1.65 29.69 -2.16
N ASN A 66 -1.20 29.20 -3.31
CA ASN A 66 -0.51 27.92 -3.44
C ASN A 66 1.02 28.05 -3.59
N VAL A 67 1.73 26.92 -3.44
CA VAL A 67 3.19 26.86 -3.56
C VAL A 67 3.69 27.29 -4.95
N GLU A 68 2.99 26.96 -6.03
CA GLU A 68 3.33 27.37 -7.42
C GLU A 68 3.34 28.91 -7.56
N GLN A 69 2.31 29.57 -7.04
CA GLN A 69 2.20 31.04 -6.99
C GLN A 69 3.29 31.66 -6.11
N MET A 70 3.53 31.09 -4.92
CA MET A 70 4.62 31.54 -4.03
C MET A 70 5.97 31.45 -4.74
N LYS A 71 6.25 30.33 -5.43
CA LYS A 71 7.48 30.11 -6.19
C LYS A 71 7.63 31.13 -7.34
N ALA A 72 6.54 31.44 -8.05
CA ALA A 72 6.53 32.45 -9.10
C ALA A 72 6.78 33.87 -8.56
N GLN A 73 6.17 34.24 -7.43
CA GLN A 73 6.41 35.54 -6.77
C GLN A 73 7.89 35.70 -6.35
N VAL A 74 8.49 34.64 -5.77
CA VAL A 74 9.91 34.62 -5.42
C VAL A 74 10.79 34.77 -6.67
N TRP A 75 10.44 34.10 -7.77
CA TRP A 75 11.19 34.17 -9.03
C TRP A 75 11.16 35.56 -9.65
N LEU A 76 9.99 36.19 -9.72
CA LEU A 76 9.84 37.58 -10.17
C LEU A 76 10.62 38.54 -9.27
N ARG A 77 10.55 38.37 -7.95
CA ARG A 77 11.31 39.21 -7.02
C ARG A 77 12.81 39.06 -7.20
N ALA A 78 13.31 37.84 -7.43
CA ALA A 78 14.72 37.59 -7.69
C ALA A 78 15.20 38.25 -9.00
N LEU A 79 14.38 38.25 -10.05
CA LEU A 79 14.66 38.99 -11.31
C LEU A 79 14.77 40.51 -11.08
N GLU A 80 13.94 41.09 -10.22
CA GLU A 80 13.99 42.52 -9.88
C GLU A 80 15.19 42.91 -9.02
N THR A 81 15.59 42.06 -8.06
CA THR A 81 16.49 42.47 -6.97
C THR A 81 17.87 41.82 -6.96
N SER A 82 18.09 40.73 -7.70
CA SER A 82 19.39 40.04 -7.70
C SER A 82 20.45 40.80 -8.49
N VAL A 83 21.69 40.81 -7.98
CA VAL A 83 22.86 41.37 -8.70
C VAL A 83 23.36 40.42 -9.82
N ALA A 84 22.62 39.33 -10.07
CA ALA A 84 22.87 38.30 -11.07
C ALA A 84 21.61 37.92 -11.86
N ALA A 85 20.77 38.90 -12.24
CA ALA A 85 19.54 38.69 -13.03
C ALA A 85 19.71 37.78 -14.26
N ASP A 86 20.86 37.82 -14.95
CA ASP A 86 21.20 36.91 -16.08
C ASP A 86 21.13 35.41 -15.73
N PHE A 87 21.32 35.04 -14.46
CA PHE A 87 21.11 33.67 -13.97
C PHE A 87 19.62 33.28 -14.04
N TYR A 88 18.75 34.17 -13.57
CA TYR A 88 17.29 33.99 -13.54
C TYR A 88 16.62 34.15 -14.92
N HIS A 89 17.27 34.84 -15.87
CA HIS A 89 16.82 34.89 -17.27
C HIS A 89 17.17 33.62 -18.06
N ARG A 90 18.20 32.86 -17.67
CA ARG A 90 18.64 31.64 -18.37
C ARG A 90 17.98 30.35 -17.87
N LEU A 91 17.36 30.39 -16.69
CA LEU A 91 16.70 29.24 -16.08
C LEU A 91 15.23 29.60 -15.78
N GLY A 92 14.37 28.57 -15.70
CA GLY A 92 13.00 28.72 -15.21
C GLY A 92 12.84 28.28 -13.75
N PRO A 93 11.78 28.69 -13.04
CA PRO A 93 11.53 28.32 -11.65
C PRO A 93 11.51 26.80 -11.43
N ASP A 94 11.10 25.99 -12.41
CA ASP A 94 11.05 24.52 -12.31
C ASP A 94 12.41 23.84 -12.16
N HIS A 95 13.50 24.55 -12.44
CA HIS A 95 14.87 24.10 -12.19
C HIS A 95 15.27 24.20 -10.71
N PHE A 96 14.37 24.63 -9.82
CA PHE A 96 14.66 24.89 -8.41
C PHE A 96 13.69 24.17 -7.47
N LEU A 97 14.25 23.72 -6.35
CA LEU A 97 13.59 23.18 -5.17
C LEU A 97 13.35 24.31 -4.18
N LEU A 98 12.28 24.21 -3.41
CA LEU A 98 12.03 25.04 -2.23
C LEU A 98 12.31 24.19 -0.99
N LEU A 99 13.41 24.46 -0.28
CA LEU A 99 13.83 23.67 0.88
C LEU A 99 13.72 24.47 2.18
N TYR A 100 13.38 23.81 3.29
CA TYR A 100 13.45 24.38 4.62
C TYR A 100 14.13 23.42 5.60
N GLN A 101 14.59 23.94 6.74
CA GLN A 101 15.23 23.13 7.78
C GLN A 101 14.33 22.97 9.00
N LYS A 102 14.12 21.71 9.43
CA LYS A 102 13.36 21.33 10.63
C LYS A 102 14.16 20.29 11.42
N LYS A 103 14.39 20.56 12.71
CA LYS A 103 15.19 19.70 13.61
C LYS A 103 16.55 19.25 13.02
N GLY A 104 17.22 20.13 12.28
CA GLY A 104 18.52 19.86 11.63
C GLY A 104 18.44 19.21 10.24
N GLN A 105 17.32 18.59 9.87
CA GLN A 105 17.10 17.95 8.57
C GLN A 105 16.50 18.90 7.54
N TRP A 106 16.76 18.61 6.26
CA TRP A 106 16.24 19.37 5.10
C TRP A 106 15.01 18.70 4.52
N TYR A 107 13.96 19.50 4.34
CA TYR A 107 12.68 19.10 3.75
C TYR A 107 12.39 19.92 2.49
N GLU A 108 11.85 19.28 1.46
CA GLU A 108 11.36 19.91 0.23
C GLU A 108 9.87 20.22 0.36
N ILE A 109 9.50 21.46 0.06
CA ILE A 109 8.11 21.86 -0.21
C ILE A 109 7.78 21.35 -1.60
N TYR A 110 7.33 20.10 -1.65
CA TYR A 110 7.24 19.30 -2.88
C TYR A 110 5.96 19.55 -3.66
N ASP A 111 4.81 19.60 -2.99
CA ASP A 111 3.53 19.77 -3.67
C ASP A 111 3.28 21.23 -4.09
N LYS A 112 3.31 21.46 -5.40
CA LYS A 112 3.07 22.77 -5.99
C LYS A 112 1.64 23.30 -5.81
N TYR A 113 0.66 22.44 -5.58
CA TYR A 113 -0.73 22.85 -5.37
C TYR A 113 -1.11 23.01 -3.90
N GLN A 114 -0.21 22.66 -2.97
CA GLN A 114 -0.43 22.83 -1.54
C GLN A 114 -0.66 24.31 -1.20
N VAL A 115 -1.61 24.56 -0.30
CA VAL A 115 -1.96 25.91 0.16
C VAL A 115 -0.93 26.37 1.19
N VAL A 116 -0.37 27.57 1.02
CA VAL A 116 0.83 28.04 1.75
C VAL A 116 0.67 27.95 3.26
N GLN A 117 -0.49 28.32 3.83
CA GLN A 117 -0.73 28.25 5.28
C GLN A 117 -0.76 26.83 5.87
N THR A 118 -0.86 25.77 5.04
CA THR A 118 -0.86 24.37 5.52
C THR A 118 0.54 23.77 5.60
N LEU A 119 1.56 24.46 5.09
CA LEU A 119 2.96 24.02 5.09
C LEU A 119 3.45 23.76 6.53
N ASP A 120 4.04 22.58 6.74
CA ASP A 120 4.59 22.17 8.04
C ASP A 120 5.68 23.14 8.54
N CYS A 121 6.45 23.75 7.64
CA CYS A 121 7.45 24.76 7.99
C CYS A 121 6.84 25.94 8.78
N LEU A 122 5.65 26.41 8.38
CA LEU A 122 4.98 27.53 9.04
C LEU A 122 4.45 27.13 10.42
N HIS A 123 3.87 25.93 10.55
CA HIS A 123 3.45 25.40 11.85
C HIS A 123 4.65 25.24 12.80
N TYR A 124 5.76 24.69 12.31
CA TYR A 124 7.00 24.54 13.07
C TYR A 124 7.59 25.89 13.51
N TRP A 125 7.59 26.90 12.65
CA TRP A 125 8.07 28.24 12.99
C TRP A 125 7.17 28.98 13.96
N LYS A 126 5.83 28.90 13.78
CA LYS A 126 4.85 29.42 14.76
C LYS A 126 5.05 28.77 16.14
N ALA A 127 5.27 27.46 16.20
CA ALA A 127 5.52 26.72 17.45
C ALA A 127 6.90 26.97 18.08
N THR A 128 7.89 27.43 17.31
CA THR A 128 9.26 27.75 17.79
C THR A 128 9.51 29.26 17.92
N HIS A 129 8.47 30.08 17.78
CA HIS A 129 8.54 31.56 17.80
C HIS A 129 9.57 32.16 16.81
N ARG A 130 9.84 31.49 15.69
CA ARG A 130 10.75 31.96 14.63
C ARG A 130 9.97 32.74 13.59
N SER A 131 10.23 34.04 13.45
CA SER A 131 9.62 34.87 12.40
C SER A 131 10.56 36.02 11.99
N PRO A 132 10.82 36.24 10.69
CA PRO A 132 10.41 35.40 9.56
C PRO A 132 11.09 34.02 9.59
N GLY A 133 10.45 33.04 8.96
CA GLY A 133 11.07 31.76 8.64
C GLY A 133 11.86 31.84 7.33
N GLN A 134 12.73 30.85 7.09
CA GLN A 134 13.64 30.82 5.94
C GLN A 134 13.34 29.65 5.00
N ILE A 135 13.14 29.94 3.71
CA ILE A 135 13.04 28.97 2.62
C ILE A 135 14.22 29.16 1.66
N HIS A 136 14.92 28.10 1.30
CA HIS A 136 16.07 28.12 0.42
C HIS A 136 15.67 27.69 -0.99
N LEU A 137 15.97 28.50 -2.00
CA LEU A 137 15.87 28.12 -3.41
C LEU A 137 17.15 27.40 -3.82
N VAL A 138 17.05 26.09 -4.08
CA VAL A 138 18.20 25.23 -4.41
C VAL A 138 18.05 24.67 -5.81
N GLN A 139 19.07 24.84 -6.66
CA GLN A 139 19.03 24.32 -8.03
C GLN A 139 18.95 22.79 -8.04
N ARG A 140 18.00 22.24 -8.79
CA ARG A 140 17.90 20.81 -9.10
C ARG A 140 19.15 20.36 -9.84
N ARG A 141 19.79 19.30 -9.34
CA ARG A 141 20.94 18.67 -10.00
C ARG A 141 20.45 17.46 -10.80
N PRO A 142 21.06 17.17 -11.97
CA PRO A 142 20.78 15.92 -12.66
C PRO A 142 21.23 14.72 -11.81
N PRO A 143 20.57 13.56 -11.92
CA PRO A 143 20.95 12.36 -11.19
C PRO A 143 22.34 11.86 -11.61
N SER A 144 23.15 11.45 -10.64
CA SER A 144 24.51 10.92 -10.86
C SER A 144 24.47 9.61 -11.67
N GLU A 145 25.57 9.27 -12.35
CA GLU A 145 25.69 7.99 -13.06
C GLU A 145 25.52 6.80 -12.09
N GLU A 146 26.05 6.91 -10.88
CA GLU A 146 25.85 5.93 -9.80
C GLU A 146 24.37 5.80 -9.40
N SER A 147 23.62 6.91 -9.34
CA SER A 147 22.19 6.90 -9.03
C SER A 147 21.39 6.24 -10.17
N GLN A 148 21.75 6.51 -11.42
CA GLN A 148 21.15 5.86 -12.60
C GLN A 148 21.51 4.37 -12.68
N ALA A 149 22.72 3.97 -12.28
CA ALA A 149 23.13 2.57 -12.18
C ALA A 149 22.32 1.82 -11.10
N PHE A 150 22.15 2.45 -9.92
CA PHE A 150 21.32 1.89 -8.85
C PHE A 150 19.84 1.81 -9.24
N GLN A 151 19.29 2.83 -9.90
CA GLN A 151 17.92 2.77 -10.43
C GLN A 151 17.74 1.60 -11.41
N ARG A 152 18.70 1.36 -12.31
CA ARG A 152 18.67 0.18 -13.21
C ARG A 152 18.68 -1.15 -12.46
N GLN A 153 19.46 -1.26 -11.37
CA GLN A 153 19.44 -2.45 -10.50
C GLN A 153 18.07 -2.63 -9.83
N LEU A 154 17.47 -1.54 -9.31
CA LEU A 154 16.13 -1.57 -8.72
C LEU A 154 15.07 -1.98 -9.76
N THR A 155 15.07 -1.39 -10.95
CA THR A 155 14.13 -1.74 -12.04
C THR A 155 14.23 -3.23 -12.42
N ALA A 156 15.44 -3.82 -12.46
CA ALA A 156 15.62 -5.25 -12.69
C ALA A 156 15.04 -6.12 -11.54
N LEU A 157 15.34 -5.77 -10.29
CA LEU A 157 14.83 -6.47 -9.09
C LEU A 157 13.31 -6.35 -8.93
N ILE A 158 12.73 -5.23 -9.33
CA ILE A 158 11.28 -4.97 -9.28
C ILE A 158 10.58 -5.68 -10.45
N GLY A 159 11.19 -5.69 -11.64
CA GLY A 159 10.57 -6.18 -12.88
C GLY A 159 9.58 -5.18 -13.50
N TYR A 160 9.63 -3.92 -13.06
CA TYR A 160 8.80 -2.81 -13.52
C TYR A 160 9.58 -1.50 -13.37
N ASP A 161 9.49 -0.60 -14.34
CA ASP A 161 10.14 0.70 -14.27
C ASP A 161 9.22 1.76 -13.64
N VAL A 162 9.46 2.03 -12.35
CA VAL A 162 8.76 3.08 -11.59
C VAL A 162 9.15 4.53 -12.00
N THR A 163 10.04 4.70 -12.98
CA THR A 163 10.32 5.98 -13.62
C THR A 163 9.56 6.19 -14.92
N ASP A 164 8.88 5.15 -15.46
CA ASP A 164 8.05 5.28 -16.65
C ASP A 164 6.70 5.96 -16.34
N VAL A 165 6.62 7.24 -16.67
CA VAL A 165 5.40 8.05 -16.57
C VAL A 165 4.53 8.01 -17.83
N SER A 166 4.90 7.25 -18.87
CA SER A 166 4.18 7.23 -20.16
C SER A 166 2.73 6.74 -20.04
N ASN A 167 2.44 5.95 -19.01
CA ASN A 167 1.15 5.28 -18.79
C ASN A 167 0.36 5.81 -17.59
N VAL A 168 0.67 7.02 -17.11
CA VAL A 168 -0.03 7.64 -15.97
C VAL A 168 -0.76 8.91 -16.41
N HIS A 169 -1.98 9.11 -15.92
CA HIS A 169 -2.78 10.32 -16.21
C HIS A 169 -2.50 11.50 -15.25
N ASP A 170 -1.64 11.27 -14.26
CA ASP A 170 -1.18 12.23 -13.26
C ASP A 170 0.22 11.80 -12.74
N ASP A 171 0.68 12.45 -11.68
CA ASP A 171 1.97 12.21 -11.04
C ASP A 171 1.88 11.47 -9.68
N GLU A 172 0.79 10.74 -9.40
CA GLU A 172 0.59 10.02 -8.12
C GLU A 172 1.73 9.03 -7.81
N LEU A 173 2.25 8.37 -8.84
CA LEU A 173 3.37 7.43 -8.70
C LEU A 173 4.62 8.14 -8.16
N GLU A 174 5.03 9.25 -8.78
CA GLU A 174 6.21 10.02 -8.35
C GLU A 174 5.96 10.74 -7.01
N PHE A 175 4.75 11.24 -6.79
CA PHE A 175 4.33 11.81 -5.50
C PHE A 175 4.49 10.79 -4.37
N THR A 176 4.09 9.53 -4.60
CA THR A 176 4.24 8.43 -3.63
C THR A 176 5.70 8.03 -3.44
N ARG A 177 6.49 7.94 -4.52
CA ARG A 177 7.94 7.66 -4.45
C ARG A 177 8.65 8.68 -3.56
N ARG A 178 8.24 9.96 -3.62
CA ARG A 178 8.76 11.03 -2.76
C ARG A 178 8.18 11.01 -1.35
N GLY A 179 6.89 10.73 -1.18
CA GLY A 179 6.24 10.60 0.14
C GLY A 179 6.80 9.48 1.01
N LEU A 180 7.13 8.32 0.41
CA LEU A 180 7.68 7.16 1.14
C LEU A 180 9.14 7.31 1.58
N VAL A 181 9.85 8.36 1.14
CA VAL A 181 11.24 8.64 1.57
C VAL A 181 11.30 8.84 3.08
N THR A 182 10.48 9.74 3.62
CA THR A 182 10.51 10.13 5.03
C THR A 182 10.24 8.97 6.00
N PRO A 183 9.17 8.17 5.87
CA PRO A 183 8.96 7.01 6.73
C PRO A 183 10.08 5.96 6.57
N ARG A 184 10.56 5.68 5.35
CA ARG A 184 11.69 4.75 5.13
C ARG A 184 12.95 5.21 5.87
N MET A 185 13.32 6.48 5.74
CA MET A 185 14.54 7.03 6.37
C MET A 185 14.40 7.09 7.90
N ALA A 186 13.21 7.34 8.43
CA ALA A 186 12.94 7.30 9.87
C ALA A 186 13.08 5.88 10.45
N GLU A 187 12.60 4.86 9.72
CA GLU A 187 12.75 3.45 10.12
C GLU A 187 14.20 2.98 10.01
N VAL A 188 14.91 3.29 8.92
CA VAL A 188 16.34 2.97 8.77
C VAL A 188 17.19 3.66 9.85
N ALA A 189 16.89 4.91 10.22
CA ALA A 189 17.64 5.64 11.24
C ALA A 189 17.35 5.21 12.68
N SER A 190 16.21 4.57 12.95
CA SER A 190 15.82 4.07 14.29
C SER A 190 16.10 2.58 14.49
N ARG A 191 16.48 1.87 13.43
CA ARG A 191 16.82 0.44 13.43
C ARG A 191 18.19 0.18 14.04
N ASP A 192 18.26 -0.73 15.03
CA ASP A 192 19.52 -1.28 15.51
C ASP A 192 20.19 -2.15 14.41
N PRO A 193 21.41 -1.84 13.95
CA PRO A 193 22.05 -2.59 12.88
C PRO A 193 22.41 -4.03 13.25
N LYS A 194 22.79 -4.31 14.51
CA LYS A 194 23.16 -5.65 14.97
C LYS A 194 21.92 -6.54 15.08
N LEU A 195 20.84 -6.04 15.66
CA LEU A 195 19.57 -6.77 15.77
C LEU A 195 18.93 -6.99 14.39
N TYR A 196 19.08 -6.07 13.45
CA TYR A 196 18.64 -6.29 12.07
C TYR A 196 19.46 -7.38 11.37
N ALA A 197 20.79 -7.38 11.55
CA ALA A 197 21.68 -8.38 10.98
C ALA A 197 21.38 -9.80 11.50
N MET A 198 20.99 -9.92 12.78
CA MET A 198 20.81 -11.19 13.51
C MET A 198 19.37 -11.41 13.98
N HIS A 199 18.35 -10.87 13.29
CA HIS A 199 16.98 -10.83 13.82
C HIS A 199 16.48 -12.25 14.20
N PRO A 200 16.13 -12.50 15.48
CA PRO A 200 15.80 -13.83 15.95
C PRO A 200 14.41 -14.26 15.48
N TRP A 201 14.24 -15.55 15.14
CA TRP A 201 12.92 -16.10 14.78
C TRP A 201 12.27 -16.72 16.03
N VAL A 202 11.40 -15.94 16.66
CA VAL A 202 10.82 -16.19 17.99
C VAL A 202 9.30 -16.01 17.99
N THR A 203 8.64 -16.54 19.00
CA THR A 203 7.19 -16.37 19.23
C THR A 203 6.91 -16.16 20.72
N SER A 204 5.96 -15.29 21.08
CA SER A 204 5.54 -15.09 22.47
C SER A 204 4.56 -16.15 22.98
N LYS A 205 3.90 -16.87 22.07
CA LYS A 205 2.87 -17.89 22.36
C LYS A 205 3.40 -18.90 23.38
N PRO A 206 2.64 -19.31 24.40
CA PRO A 206 3.11 -20.24 25.41
C PRO A 206 3.56 -21.57 24.77
N LEU A 207 4.52 -22.26 25.39
CA LEU A 207 4.92 -23.58 24.93
C LEU A 207 3.78 -24.59 25.24
N PRO A 208 3.25 -25.35 24.25
CA PRO A 208 2.15 -26.29 24.46
C PRO A 208 2.46 -27.41 25.46
N GLU A 209 1.43 -27.94 26.13
CA GLU A 209 1.60 -28.97 27.18
C GLU A 209 2.25 -30.26 26.64
N TYR A 210 1.95 -30.64 25.39
CA TYR A 210 2.54 -31.81 24.74
C TYR A 210 4.03 -31.62 24.40
N LEU A 211 4.52 -30.38 24.25
CA LEU A 211 5.96 -30.08 24.12
C LEU A 211 6.63 -30.00 25.49
N TRP A 212 5.98 -29.45 26.51
CA TRP A 212 6.46 -29.53 27.90
C TRP A 212 6.72 -30.98 28.33
N LYS A 213 5.84 -31.92 27.99
CA LYS A 213 6.01 -33.36 28.25
C LYS A 213 7.23 -33.98 27.54
N LYS A 214 7.79 -33.33 26.52
CA LYS A 214 9.05 -33.75 25.85
C LYS A 214 10.31 -33.20 26.54
N ILE A 215 10.18 -32.20 27.41
CA ILE A 215 11.29 -31.62 28.19
C ILE A 215 11.48 -32.40 29.49
N ALA A 216 12.45 -33.32 29.52
CA ALA A 216 12.75 -34.11 30.70
C ALA A 216 13.45 -33.26 31.80
N ASN A 217 13.00 -33.41 33.05
CA ASN A 217 13.59 -32.77 34.24
C ASN A 217 13.73 -31.22 34.14
N ASN A 218 12.80 -30.56 33.43
CA ASN A 218 12.85 -29.12 33.14
C ASN A 218 14.18 -28.67 32.52
N CYS A 219 14.74 -29.48 31.60
CA CYS A 219 16.04 -29.22 31.01
C CYS A 219 16.05 -29.55 29.51
N ILE A 220 16.67 -28.67 28.73
CA ILE A 220 16.92 -28.86 27.30
C ILE A 220 18.41 -29.17 27.13
N PHE A 221 18.75 -30.08 26.22
CA PHE A 221 20.13 -30.38 25.86
C PHE A 221 20.45 -29.70 24.53
N ILE A 222 21.53 -28.92 24.52
CA ILE A 222 21.99 -28.15 23.35
C ILE A 222 23.43 -28.52 23.07
N ILE A 223 23.74 -28.87 21.83
CA ILE A 223 25.08 -29.24 21.38
C ILE A 223 25.67 -28.03 20.66
N ILE A 224 26.65 -27.38 21.30
CA ILE A 224 27.34 -26.22 20.73
C ILE A 224 28.61 -26.69 20.02
N HIS A 225 28.75 -26.34 18.75
CA HIS A 225 29.88 -26.67 17.88
C HIS A 225 30.79 -25.45 17.70
N ARG A 226 32.10 -25.68 17.66
CA ARG A 226 33.10 -24.68 17.26
C ARG A 226 34.28 -25.41 16.61
N SER A 227 34.63 -24.98 15.39
CA SER A 227 35.65 -25.63 14.55
C SER A 227 35.36 -27.13 14.39
N THR A 228 36.23 -28.04 14.83
CA THR A 228 36.02 -29.49 14.78
C THR A 228 35.51 -30.09 16.10
N THR A 229 35.19 -29.24 17.08
CA THR A 229 34.84 -29.66 18.45
C THR A 229 33.40 -29.33 18.79
N SER A 230 32.78 -30.15 19.64
CA SER A 230 31.42 -29.92 20.13
C SER A 230 31.30 -30.21 21.62
N GLN A 231 30.34 -29.55 22.28
CA GLN A 231 30.07 -29.73 23.70
C GLN A 231 28.57 -29.58 23.99
N THR A 232 27.98 -30.62 24.58
CA THR A 232 26.61 -30.55 25.10
C THR A 232 26.54 -29.71 26.37
N ILE A 233 25.60 -28.79 26.44
CA ILE A 233 25.14 -28.09 27.65
C ILE A 233 23.74 -28.58 28.00
N LYS A 234 23.46 -28.57 29.30
CA LYS A 234 22.13 -28.75 29.89
C LYS A 234 21.65 -27.38 30.33
N VAL A 235 20.56 -26.89 29.76
CA VAL A 235 20.01 -25.52 29.96
C VAL A 235 18.58 -25.60 30.49
N SER A 236 18.13 -24.59 31.22
CA SER A 236 16.71 -24.39 31.54
C SER A 236 15.95 -23.97 30.27
N PRO A 237 14.66 -24.34 30.11
CA PRO A 237 13.78 -23.75 29.08
C PRO A 237 13.66 -22.22 29.17
N ASP A 238 13.94 -21.67 30.35
CA ASP A 238 13.89 -20.24 30.65
C ASP A 238 15.23 -19.50 30.49
N ASP A 239 16.34 -20.22 30.26
CA ASP A 239 17.66 -19.60 30.05
C ASP A 239 17.65 -18.76 28.75
N THR A 240 18.30 -17.59 28.78
CA THR A 240 18.55 -16.77 27.59
C THR A 240 19.78 -17.25 26.82
N PRO A 241 19.96 -16.88 25.54
CA PRO A 241 21.22 -17.03 24.83
C PRO A 241 22.46 -16.54 25.60
N GLY A 242 22.33 -15.46 26.38
CA GLY A 242 23.41 -14.94 27.23
C GLY A 242 23.80 -15.90 28.35
N ASP A 243 22.82 -16.44 29.09
CA ASP A 243 23.05 -17.44 30.14
C ASP A 243 23.69 -18.71 29.58
N ILE A 244 23.24 -19.15 28.40
CA ILE A 244 23.77 -20.33 27.70
C ILE A 244 25.23 -20.11 27.30
N LEU A 245 25.57 -18.93 26.76
CA LEU A 245 26.95 -18.56 26.44
C LEU A 245 27.83 -18.49 27.70
N GLN A 246 27.36 -17.85 28.78
CA GLN A 246 28.11 -17.79 30.04
C GLN A 246 28.36 -19.20 30.62
N SER A 247 27.36 -20.08 30.58
CA SER A 247 27.45 -21.49 30.97
C SER A 247 28.45 -22.27 30.10
N PHE A 248 28.45 -22.05 28.77
CA PHE A 248 29.43 -22.63 27.84
C PHE A 248 30.85 -22.21 28.20
N PHE A 249 31.10 -20.91 28.31
CA PHE A 249 32.44 -20.36 28.57
C PHE A 249 32.97 -20.78 29.94
N THR A 250 32.11 -20.84 30.97
CA THR A 250 32.46 -21.38 32.30
C THR A 250 32.88 -22.85 32.21
N LYS A 251 32.11 -23.68 31.50
CA LYS A 251 32.39 -25.11 31.31
C LYS A 251 33.64 -25.37 30.45
N MET A 252 33.91 -24.49 29.48
CA MET A 252 35.02 -24.62 28.53
C MET A 252 36.24 -23.77 28.87
N ALA A 253 36.29 -23.12 30.04
CA ALA A 253 37.40 -22.27 30.46
C ALA A 253 38.79 -22.95 30.36
N LYS A 254 38.88 -24.24 30.70
CA LYS A 254 40.12 -25.05 30.60
C LYS A 254 40.38 -25.66 29.21
N LYS A 255 39.52 -25.36 28.23
CA LYS A 255 39.50 -25.95 26.87
C LYS A 255 39.41 -24.91 25.75
N LYS A 256 39.47 -23.60 26.04
CA LYS A 256 39.39 -22.52 25.02
C LYS A 256 40.33 -22.76 23.83
N SER A 257 41.57 -23.14 24.10
CA SER A 257 42.59 -23.44 23.08
C SER A 257 42.26 -24.64 22.17
N LEU A 258 41.46 -25.60 22.63
CA LEU A 258 41.00 -26.74 21.81
C LEU A 258 39.86 -26.36 20.85
N MET A 259 39.16 -25.25 21.12
CA MET A 259 38.02 -24.77 20.33
C MET A 259 38.38 -23.59 19.43
N ASP A 260 39.68 -23.26 19.31
CA ASP A 260 40.16 -22.09 18.55
C ASP A 260 39.50 -20.76 19.03
N ILE A 261 39.42 -20.60 20.36
CA ILE A 261 38.94 -19.38 21.03
C ILE A 261 40.15 -18.67 21.68
N PRO A 262 40.58 -17.49 21.17
CA PRO A 262 41.61 -16.66 21.78
C PRO A 262 41.33 -16.33 23.26
N GLU A 263 42.39 -16.27 24.08
CA GLU A 263 42.25 -15.91 25.51
C GLU A 263 41.72 -14.49 25.72
N SER A 264 41.95 -13.59 24.77
CA SER A 264 41.44 -12.22 24.76
C SER A 264 39.94 -12.10 24.47
N GLN A 265 39.27 -13.18 24.08
CA GLN A 265 37.84 -13.19 23.77
C GLN A 265 36.99 -13.82 24.87
N SER A 266 35.81 -13.24 25.04
CA SER A 266 34.80 -13.53 26.05
C SER A 266 33.51 -14.05 25.40
N GLU A 267 32.55 -14.45 26.22
CA GLU A 267 31.19 -14.78 25.81
C GLU A 267 30.47 -13.65 25.05
N GLN A 268 30.88 -12.39 25.22
CA GLN A 268 30.27 -11.22 24.58
C GLN A 268 30.70 -11.03 23.11
N ASP A 269 31.79 -11.70 22.71
CA ASP A 269 32.36 -11.61 21.35
C ASP A 269 31.71 -12.60 20.36
N PHE A 270 30.80 -13.45 20.85
CA PHE A 270 30.19 -14.53 20.09
C PHE A 270 28.66 -14.50 20.16
N VAL A 271 28.04 -15.19 19.20
CA VAL A 271 26.60 -15.45 19.15
C VAL A 271 26.34 -16.92 18.89
N LEU A 272 25.14 -17.36 19.23
CA LEU A 272 24.66 -18.70 18.89
C LEU A 272 23.89 -18.63 17.57
N ARG A 273 24.26 -19.47 16.62
CA ARG A 273 23.58 -19.61 15.32
C ARG A 273 23.20 -21.07 15.10
N VAL A 274 22.10 -21.33 14.41
CA VAL A 274 21.66 -22.71 14.11
C VAL A 274 22.62 -23.37 13.10
N CYS A 275 23.02 -24.62 13.35
CA CYS A 275 23.88 -25.36 12.42
C CYS A 275 23.21 -25.52 11.05
N GLY A 276 23.91 -25.13 9.98
CA GLY A 276 23.42 -25.23 8.60
C GLY A 276 22.37 -24.18 8.19
N ARG A 277 22.03 -23.21 9.07
CA ARG A 277 21.01 -22.18 8.83
C ARG A 277 21.50 -20.79 9.23
N ASP A 278 21.11 -19.77 8.49
CA ASP A 278 21.35 -18.37 8.84
C ASP A 278 20.27 -17.86 9.80
N GLU A 279 20.20 -18.47 10.99
CA GLU A 279 19.23 -18.18 12.04
C GLU A 279 19.94 -18.04 13.39
N TYR A 280 19.77 -16.89 14.04
CA TYR A 280 20.52 -16.49 15.23
C TYR A 280 19.65 -16.57 16.50
N LEU A 281 20.29 -16.98 17.59
CA LEU A 281 19.74 -17.03 18.93
C LEU A 281 20.42 -15.91 19.75
N VAL A 282 19.72 -14.78 19.86
CA VAL A 282 20.24 -13.53 20.46
C VAL A 282 19.17 -12.80 21.29
N GLY A 283 19.62 -11.93 22.19
CA GLY A 283 18.78 -11.11 23.06
C GLY A 283 18.19 -11.88 24.26
N GLU A 284 17.35 -11.20 25.03
CA GLU A 284 16.80 -11.67 26.31
C GLU A 284 15.62 -12.66 26.17
N THR A 285 15.46 -13.30 25.02
CA THR A 285 14.34 -14.23 24.78
C THR A 285 14.67 -15.60 25.38
N PRO A 286 13.78 -16.21 26.19
CA PRO A 286 13.97 -17.57 26.68
C PRO A 286 14.14 -18.59 25.56
N ILE A 287 15.04 -19.56 25.74
CA ILE A 287 15.40 -20.53 24.70
C ILE A 287 14.19 -21.32 24.16
N LYS A 288 13.18 -21.61 24.99
CA LYS A 288 11.92 -22.26 24.59
C LYS A 288 11.05 -21.47 23.62
N ASN A 289 11.33 -20.19 23.39
CA ASN A 289 10.55 -19.30 22.52
C ASN A 289 11.12 -19.13 21.11
N PHE A 290 12.30 -19.69 20.82
CA PHE A 290 12.84 -19.74 19.47
C PHE A 290 12.13 -20.82 18.64
N GLN A 291 11.69 -20.46 17.44
CA GLN A 291 10.91 -21.36 16.57
C GLN A 291 11.70 -22.61 16.18
N TRP A 292 13.02 -22.49 15.96
CA TRP A 292 13.90 -23.64 15.72
C TRP A 292 13.96 -24.61 16.91
N VAL A 293 14.04 -24.10 18.15
CA VAL A 293 14.03 -24.93 19.37
C VAL A 293 12.69 -25.67 19.50
N ARG A 294 11.57 -25.00 19.21
CA ARG A 294 10.24 -25.62 19.19
C ARG A 294 10.13 -26.70 18.11
N HIS A 295 10.69 -26.47 16.92
CA HIS A 295 10.75 -27.44 15.83
C HIS A 295 11.49 -28.72 16.27
N CYS A 296 12.71 -28.61 16.80
CA CYS A 296 13.46 -29.77 17.26
C CYS A 296 12.74 -30.51 18.41
N LEU A 297 12.16 -29.78 19.37
CA LEU A 297 11.33 -30.38 20.44
C LEU A 297 10.09 -31.10 19.87
N LYS A 298 9.44 -30.56 18.83
CA LYS A 298 8.28 -31.19 18.19
C LYS A 298 8.67 -32.51 17.53
N ASN A 299 9.75 -32.51 16.75
CA ASN A 299 10.23 -33.65 15.96
C ASN A 299 11.08 -34.67 16.75
N ARG A 300 11.52 -34.32 17.97
CA ARG A 300 12.51 -35.06 18.79
C ARG A 300 13.91 -35.11 18.17
N GLU A 301 14.32 -34.00 17.58
CA GLU A 301 15.66 -33.79 17.04
C GLU A 301 16.60 -33.20 18.11
N GLU A 302 17.91 -33.46 17.97
CA GLU A 302 18.92 -32.81 18.79
C GLU A 302 19.09 -31.33 18.37
N ILE A 303 19.28 -30.43 19.35
CA ILE A 303 19.45 -29.00 19.07
C ILE A 303 20.94 -28.72 18.86
N HIS A 304 21.35 -28.56 17.60
CA HIS A 304 22.73 -28.22 17.23
C HIS A 304 22.86 -26.73 16.89
N LEU A 305 23.76 -26.06 17.59
CA LEU A 305 24.10 -24.65 17.39
C LEU A 305 25.61 -24.51 17.14
N VAL A 306 26.03 -23.54 16.34
CA VAL A 306 27.42 -23.13 16.21
C VAL A 306 27.69 -21.87 17.04
N LEU A 307 28.84 -21.83 17.70
CA LEU A 307 29.40 -20.63 18.29
C LEU A 307 30.08 -19.81 17.18
N ASP A 308 29.43 -18.73 16.77
CA ASP A 308 29.85 -17.91 15.63
C ASP A 308 30.21 -16.49 16.07
N THR A 309 30.96 -15.76 15.24
CA THR A 309 31.13 -14.32 15.43
C THR A 309 29.91 -13.59 14.86
N PRO A 310 29.39 -12.53 15.52
CA PRO A 310 28.26 -11.77 14.98
C PRO A 310 28.58 -11.19 13.59
N PRO A 311 27.62 -11.17 12.64
CA PRO A 311 27.83 -10.58 11.33
C PRO A 311 28.21 -9.10 11.40
N ASP A 312 29.05 -8.64 10.47
CA ASP A 312 29.41 -7.23 10.35
C ASP A 312 28.18 -6.39 9.94
N PRO A 313 27.70 -5.45 10.78
CA PRO A 313 26.55 -4.62 10.44
C PRO A 313 26.78 -3.68 9.26
N ALA A 314 28.05 -3.45 8.84
CA ALA A 314 28.35 -2.68 7.63
C ALA A 314 27.78 -3.33 6.35
N LEU A 315 27.53 -4.65 6.38
CA LEU A 315 26.87 -5.38 5.28
C LEU A 315 25.38 -5.01 5.13
N ASP A 316 24.77 -4.37 6.12
CA ASP A 316 23.38 -3.88 6.07
C ASP A 316 23.29 -2.34 5.92
N GLU A 317 24.41 -1.69 5.57
CA GLU A 317 24.41 -0.26 5.25
C GLU A 317 23.45 0.07 4.10
N VAL A 318 22.78 1.21 4.25
CA VAL A 318 21.82 1.72 3.28
C VAL A 318 22.49 2.85 2.51
N ARG A 319 22.45 2.79 1.17
CA ARG A 319 22.98 3.85 0.32
C ARG A 319 22.34 5.19 0.71
N LYS A 320 23.19 6.22 0.85
CA LYS A 320 22.75 7.58 1.16
C LYS A 320 21.70 8.05 0.15
N GLU A 321 20.54 8.46 0.66
CA GLU A 321 19.47 9.03 -0.17
C GLU A 321 19.89 10.41 -0.70
N GLU A 322 19.63 10.64 -1.99
CA GLU A 322 19.92 11.87 -2.72
C GLU A 322 18.72 12.82 -2.72
N TRP A 323 17.51 12.29 -2.50
CA TRP A 323 16.28 13.07 -2.39
C TRP A 323 16.13 13.77 -1.02
N PRO A 324 15.78 15.07 -0.99
CA PRO A 324 15.29 15.73 0.23
C PRO A 324 14.06 15.03 0.81
N LEU A 325 13.91 15.12 2.14
CA LEU A 325 12.71 14.61 2.81
C LEU A 325 11.47 15.40 2.41
N VAL A 326 10.30 14.78 2.52
CA VAL A 326 9.00 15.39 2.25
C VAL A 326 8.15 15.25 3.51
N ASP A 327 7.49 16.32 3.95
CA ASP A 327 6.77 16.31 5.23
C ASP A 327 5.36 15.71 5.13
N ASP A 328 4.81 15.23 6.25
CA ASP A 328 3.47 14.60 6.32
C ASP A 328 2.30 15.58 6.09
N CYS A 329 2.55 16.88 5.92
CA CYS A 329 1.56 17.86 5.47
C CYS A 329 1.55 18.06 3.96
N THR A 330 2.41 17.37 3.19
CA THR A 330 2.40 17.44 1.73
C THR A 330 1.08 16.93 1.15
N GLY A 331 0.51 17.63 0.16
CA GLY A 331 -0.82 17.33 -0.38
C GLY A 331 -2.00 17.83 0.47
N VAL A 332 -1.75 18.58 1.56
CA VAL A 332 -2.82 19.08 2.43
C VAL A 332 -3.41 20.39 1.92
N THR A 333 -4.68 20.34 1.55
CA THR A 333 -5.48 21.45 1.03
C THR A 333 -5.88 22.51 2.07
N GLY A 334 -6.12 22.10 3.32
CA GLY A 334 -6.54 22.98 4.42
C GLY A 334 -7.98 22.73 4.89
N TYR A 335 -8.47 23.56 5.81
CA TYR A 335 -9.82 23.42 6.40
C TYR A 335 -10.90 24.16 5.58
N HIS A 336 -12.18 23.88 5.87
CA HIS A 336 -13.29 24.47 5.12
C HIS A 336 -13.37 26.00 5.29
N GLU A 337 -13.15 26.51 6.49
CA GLU A 337 -13.17 27.93 6.84
C GLU A 337 -12.09 28.70 6.07
N GLN A 338 -10.94 28.05 5.84
CA GLN A 338 -9.83 28.57 5.05
C GLN A 338 -10.17 28.62 3.56
N LEU A 339 -10.85 27.59 3.03
CA LEU A 339 -11.12 27.40 1.60
C LEU A 339 -12.49 27.90 1.12
N THR A 340 -13.40 28.26 2.03
CA THR A 340 -14.76 28.65 1.63
C THR A 340 -14.76 29.98 0.89
N ILE A 341 -15.59 30.09 -0.16
CA ILE A 341 -15.82 31.34 -0.91
C ILE A 341 -16.80 32.28 -0.20
N HIS A 342 -17.57 31.77 0.76
CA HIS A 342 -18.62 32.54 1.40
C HIS A 342 -18.05 33.67 2.27
N GLY A 343 -18.40 34.92 1.92
CA GLY A 343 -17.95 36.11 2.64
C GLY A 343 -16.51 36.55 2.33
N LYS A 344 -15.87 36.02 1.29
CA LYS A 344 -14.55 36.45 0.80
C LYS A 344 -14.66 37.19 -0.52
N ASP A 345 -13.67 38.03 -0.80
CA ASP A 345 -13.52 38.68 -2.11
C ASP A 345 -13.11 37.65 -3.16
N HIS A 346 -13.74 37.67 -4.33
CA HIS A 346 -13.47 36.71 -5.41
C HIS A 346 -12.03 36.82 -5.93
N GLU A 347 -11.42 38.01 -5.93
CA GLU A 347 -10.01 38.20 -6.32
C GLU A 347 -9.03 37.56 -5.33
N SER A 348 -9.48 37.26 -4.09
CA SER A 348 -8.71 36.55 -3.06
C SER A 348 -8.88 35.02 -3.08
N VAL A 349 -9.67 34.46 -4.00
CA VAL A 349 -9.91 33.01 -4.06
C VAL A 349 -8.91 32.35 -5.02
N PHE A 350 -8.01 31.53 -4.48
CA PHE A 350 -7.10 30.71 -5.29
C PHE A 350 -7.49 29.22 -5.36
N THR A 351 -8.23 28.73 -4.35
CA THR A 351 -8.74 27.36 -4.25
C THR A 351 -10.10 27.39 -3.56
N VAL A 352 -11.05 26.58 -4.02
CA VAL A 352 -12.45 26.56 -3.55
C VAL A 352 -12.71 25.30 -2.73
N SER A 353 -13.45 25.43 -1.62
CA SER A 353 -13.90 24.26 -0.86
C SER A 353 -14.93 23.43 -1.64
N LEU A 354 -14.69 22.13 -1.76
CA LEU A 354 -15.62 21.17 -2.33
C LEU A 354 -16.99 21.20 -1.64
N TRP A 355 -17.04 21.53 -0.34
CA TRP A 355 -18.29 21.61 0.41
C TRP A 355 -19.19 22.81 0.04
N ASP A 356 -18.66 23.87 -0.57
CA ASP A 356 -19.45 24.99 -1.11
C ASP A 356 -20.18 24.60 -2.42
N CYS A 357 -19.78 23.50 -3.07
CA CYS A 357 -20.24 23.11 -4.40
C CYS A 357 -21.59 22.35 -4.36
N ASP A 358 -22.69 23.08 -4.22
CA ASP A 358 -24.05 22.51 -4.17
C ASP A 358 -24.59 22.00 -5.53
N ARG A 359 -23.84 22.21 -6.63
CA ARG A 359 -24.17 21.67 -7.97
C ARG A 359 -24.10 20.15 -7.99
N LYS A 360 -24.97 19.51 -8.78
CA LYS A 360 -24.89 18.08 -9.10
C LYS A 360 -23.63 17.77 -9.90
N PHE A 361 -23.03 16.61 -9.63
CA PHE A 361 -21.93 16.10 -10.44
C PHE A 361 -22.43 15.61 -11.80
N ARG A 362 -21.64 15.82 -12.86
CA ARG A 362 -21.92 15.36 -14.22
C ARG A 362 -20.65 15.03 -14.99
N VAL A 363 -20.75 14.06 -15.90
CA VAL A 363 -19.69 13.70 -16.86
C VAL A 363 -20.25 13.75 -18.28
N LYS A 364 -19.49 14.27 -19.25
CA LYS A 364 -19.83 14.14 -20.66
C LYS A 364 -19.17 12.89 -21.22
N ILE A 365 -19.97 11.94 -21.69
CA ILE A 365 -19.50 10.80 -22.47
C ILE A 365 -19.37 11.27 -23.91
N ARG A 366 -18.14 11.44 -24.42
CA ARG A 366 -17.90 11.84 -25.82
C ARG A 366 -18.14 10.64 -26.74
N GLY A 367 -17.38 9.56 -26.53
CA GLY A 367 -17.47 8.34 -27.32
C GLY A 367 -16.49 7.26 -26.85
N ILE A 368 -16.56 6.11 -27.51
CA ILE A 368 -15.56 5.04 -27.45
C ILE A 368 -14.93 4.82 -28.82
N ASP A 369 -13.68 4.38 -28.79
CA ASP A 369 -12.88 3.94 -29.94
C ASP A 369 -12.45 2.49 -29.70
N ILE A 370 -12.55 1.63 -30.72
CA ILE A 370 -12.63 0.17 -30.59
C ILE A 370 -11.71 -0.49 -31.62
N PRO A 371 -10.42 -0.70 -31.29
CA PRO A 371 -9.43 -1.25 -32.24
C PRO A 371 -9.77 -2.65 -32.79
N VAL A 372 -10.55 -3.44 -32.04
CA VAL A 372 -10.93 -4.82 -32.42
C VAL A 372 -12.43 -5.02 -32.22
N LEU A 373 -13.18 -5.02 -33.34
CA LEU A 373 -14.62 -5.26 -33.31
C LEU A 373 -15.00 -6.72 -32.99
N PRO A 374 -16.14 -6.95 -32.30
CA PRO A 374 -16.73 -8.28 -32.19
C PRO A 374 -17.15 -8.83 -33.56
N ARG A 375 -17.07 -10.17 -33.74
CA ARG A 375 -17.46 -10.86 -34.98
C ARG A 375 -18.96 -10.82 -35.32
N ASN A 376 -19.78 -10.13 -34.53
CA ASN A 376 -21.24 -10.09 -34.69
C ASN A 376 -21.69 -8.63 -34.80
N THR A 377 -22.25 -8.27 -35.95
CA THR A 377 -22.61 -6.90 -36.34
C THR A 377 -23.94 -6.43 -35.76
N ASP A 378 -24.82 -7.34 -35.33
CA ASP A 378 -26.19 -7.02 -34.90
C ASP A 378 -26.30 -6.66 -33.41
N LEU A 379 -25.25 -6.02 -32.91
CA LEU A 379 -25.07 -5.68 -31.50
C LEU A 379 -25.26 -4.18 -31.26
N THR A 380 -25.94 -3.85 -30.16
CA THR A 380 -26.03 -2.49 -29.63
C THR A 380 -25.18 -2.37 -28.37
N VAL A 381 -24.54 -1.23 -28.21
CA VAL A 381 -23.66 -0.89 -27.09
C VAL A 381 -24.18 0.35 -26.37
N PHE A 382 -24.02 0.38 -25.05
CA PHE A 382 -24.22 1.58 -24.22
C PHE A 382 -23.18 1.66 -23.11
N VAL A 383 -22.94 2.89 -22.63
CA VAL A 383 -22.09 3.14 -21.48
C VAL A 383 -22.98 3.27 -20.25
N GLU A 384 -22.71 2.48 -19.23
CA GLU A 384 -23.20 2.66 -17.89
C GLU A 384 -22.12 3.35 -17.04
N ALA A 385 -22.50 4.42 -16.36
CA ALA A 385 -21.61 5.22 -15.52
C ALA A 385 -22.15 5.20 -14.09
N ASN A 386 -21.32 4.75 -13.15
CA ASN A 386 -21.61 4.59 -11.74
C ASN A 386 -20.65 5.44 -10.91
N ILE A 387 -21.12 6.07 -9.84
CA ILE A 387 -20.24 6.61 -8.80
C ILE A 387 -20.33 5.68 -7.60
N GLN A 388 -19.18 5.17 -7.16
CA GLN A 388 -19.04 4.15 -6.15
C GLN A 388 -18.04 4.58 -5.07
N HIS A 389 -18.19 4.05 -3.86
CA HIS A 389 -17.23 4.18 -2.77
C HIS A 389 -17.11 2.82 -2.06
N GLY A 390 -15.96 2.16 -2.17
CA GLY A 390 -15.87 0.71 -1.99
C GLY A 390 -16.90 0.00 -2.88
N GLN A 391 -17.58 -1.01 -2.33
CA GLN A 391 -18.69 -1.68 -3.02
C GLN A 391 -20.03 -0.90 -2.99
N GLN A 392 -20.13 0.26 -2.33
CA GLN A 392 -21.38 1.03 -2.26
C GLN A 392 -21.58 1.87 -3.53
N VAL A 393 -22.63 1.57 -4.31
CA VAL A 393 -23.06 2.42 -5.42
C VAL A 393 -23.82 3.64 -4.86
N LEU A 394 -23.30 4.84 -5.10
CA LEU A 394 -23.89 6.10 -4.66
C LEU A 394 -24.93 6.61 -5.67
N CYS A 395 -24.65 6.49 -6.97
CA CYS A 395 -25.58 6.84 -8.05
C CYS A 395 -25.15 6.25 -9.40
N GLN A 396 -26.12 6.08 -10.31
CA GLN A 396 -25.96 5.42 -11.61
C GLN A 396 -26.67 6.19 -12.73
N ARG A 397 -26.07 6.20 -13.92
CA ARG A 397 -26.61 6.75 -15.17
C ARG A 397 -26.17 5.88 -16.35
N ARG A 398 -26.88 5.95 -17.48
CA ARG A 398 -26.49 5.27 -18.72
C ARG A 398 -26.75 6.14 -19.94
N THR A 399 -25.99 5.91 -21.01
CA THR A 399 -26.26 6.49 -22.32
C THR A 399 -27.40 5.75 -23.05
N SER A 400 -27.89 6.31 -24.15
CA SER A 400 -28.77 5.59 -25.08
C SER A 400 -28.00 4.48 -25.82
N PRO A 401 -28.61 3.32 -26.10
CA PRO A 401 -27.97 2.29 -26.92
C PRO A 401 -27.72 2.81 -28.34
N LYS A 402 -26.56 2.45 -28.90
CA LYS A 402 -26.13 2.74 -30.27
C LYS A 402 -25.60 1.47 -30.96
N PRO A 403 -25.52 1.42 -32.30
CA PRO A 403 -24.84 0.32 -33.00
C PRO A 403 -23.39 0.17 -32.52
N PHE A 404 -22.89 -1.07 -32.49
CA PHE A 404 -21.52 -1.38 -32.06
C PHE A 404 -20.56 -1.29 -33.26
N THR A 405 -20.16 -0.07 -33.61
CA THR A 405 -19.21 0.28 -34.69
C THR A 405 -17.82 0.58 -34.13
N GLU A 406 -16.81 0.72 -35.00
CA GLU A 406 -15.40 0.99 -34.62
C GLU A 406 -15.28 2.25 -33.74
N GLU A 407 -15.95 3.33 -34.15
CA GLU A 407 -16.19 4.50 -33.31
C GLU A 407 -17.67 4.55 -32.90
N VAL A 408 -17.96 4.90 -31.64
CA VAL A 408 -19.32 5.18 -31.17
C VAL A 408 -19.36 6.48 -30.37
N LEU A 409 -19.93 7.54 -30.95
CA LEU A 409 -20.02 8.87 -30.34
C LEU A 409 -21.40 9.08 -29.68
N TRP A 410 -21.45 9.47 -28.41
CA TRP A 410 -22.68 9.91 -27.72
C TRP A 410 -22.74 11.43 -27.54
N ASN A 411 -21.62 12.06 -27.21
CA ASN A 411 -21.51 13.50 -26.89
C ASN A 411 -22.53 14.02 -25.87
N VAL A 412 -22.97 13.18 -24.93
CA VAL A 412 -24.06 13.46 -23.98
C VAL A 412 -23.53 13.72 -22.57
N TRP A 413 -24.15 14.67 -21.85
CA TRP A 413 -23.92 14.87 -20.42
C TRP A 413 -24.80 13.91 -19.60
N LEU A 414 -24.18 13.12 -18.74
CA LEU A 414 -24.84 12.33 -17.71
C LEU A 414 -24.79 13.12 -16.38
N GLU A 415 -25.92 13.70 -15.98
CA GLU A 415 -26.07 14.36 -14.66
C GLU A 415 -26.52 13.34 -13.61
N PHE A 416 -25.76 13.22 -12.53
CA PHE A 416 -26.02 12.30 -11.43
C PHE A 416 -26.93 12.91 -10.36
N SER A 417 -27.49 12.05 -9.50
CA SER A 417 -28.32 12.47 -8.35
C SER A 417 -27.52 12.90 -7.12
N ILE A 418 -26.18 12.91 -7.19
CA ILE A 418 -25.28 13.33 -6.12
C ILE A 418 -24.73 14.75 -6.39
N LYS A 419 -24.54 15.53 -5.33
CA LYS A 419 -23.90 16.85 -5.41
C LYS A 419 -22.38 16.72 -5.31
N ILE A 420 -21.66 17.69 -5.86
CA ILE A 420 -20.19 17.72 -5.79
C ILE A 420 -19.72 17.73 -4.33
N LYS A 421 -20.39 18.51 -3.46
CA LYS A 421 -20.11 18.56 -2.02
C LYS A 421 -20.25 17.24 -1.26
N ASP A 422 -21.00 16.28 -1.81
CA ASP A 422 -21.32 14.99 -1.21
C ASP A 422 -20.44 13.85 -1.77
N LEU A 423 -19.41 14.16 -2.58
CA LEU A 423 -18.43 13.18 -3.06
C LEU A 423 -17.38 12.88 -1.97
N PRO A 424 -17.29 11.64 -1.46
CA PRO A 424 -16.27 11.25 -0.48
C PRO A 424 -14.88 11.12 -1.13
N LYS A 425 -13.82 11.14 -0.30
CA LYS A 425 -12.48 10.71 -0.74
C LYS A 425 -12.56 9.25 -1.22
N GLY A 426 -11.80 8.89 -2.27
CA GLY A 426 -11.90 7.55 -2.85
C GLY A 426 -13.17 7.29 -3.66
N ALA A 427 -14.01 8.30 -3.96
CA ALA A 427 -15.12 8.14 -4.89
C ALA A 427 -14.62 7.79 -6.31
N LEU A 428 -15.04 6.62 -6.80
CA LEU A 428 -14.70 6.09 -8.12
C LEU A 428 -15.84 6.34 -9.11
N LEU A 429 -15.55 7.02 -10.21
CA LEU A 429 -16.38 7.00 -11.42
C LEU A 429 -16.04 5.72 -12.19
N ASN A 430 -16.90 4.72 -12.08
CA ASN A 430 -16.83 3.47 -12.79
C ASN A 430 -17.60 3.57 -14.12
N LEU A 431 -16.93 3.31 -15.23
CA LEU A 431 -17.48 3.35 -16.59
C LEU A 431 -17.48 1.93 -17.16
N GLN A 432 -18.66 1.44 -17.54
CA GLN A 432 -18.90 0.06 -17.97
C GLN A 432 -19.54 0.02 -19.36
N ILE A 433 -19.01 -0.82 -20.24
CA ILE A 433 -19.51 -1.00 -21.61
C ILE A 433 -20.37 -2.25 -21.66
N TYR A 434 -21.67 -2.05 -21.84
CA TYR A 434 -22.65 -3.11 -21.95
C TYR A 434 -23.09 -3.29 -23.41
N CYS A 435 -23.26 -4.55 -23.80
CA CYS A 435 -23.64 -4.97 -25.14
C CYS A 435 -24.90 -5.84 -25.11
N GLY A 436 -25.84 -5.63 -26.02
CA GLY A 436 -27.04 -6.44 -26.18
C GLY A 436 -27.42 -6.64 -27.64
N LYS A 437 -28.30 -7.60 -27.93
CA LYS A 437 -28.90 -7.71 -29.28
C LYS A 437 -29.79 -6.49 -29.54
N ALA A 438 -29.81 -6.00 -30.78
CA ALA A 438 -30.75 -4.96 -31.19
C ALA A 438 -32.21 -5.35 -30.87
N PRO A 439 -33.06 -4.43 -30.38
CA PRO A 439 -34.49 -4.70 -30.24
C PRO A 439 -35.10 -4.97 -31.62
N ALA A 440 -35.81 -6.09 -31.77
CA ALA A 440 -36.53 -6.35 -33.00
C ALA A 440 -37.64 -5.30 -33.18
N LEU A 441 -37.73 -4.71 -34.37
CA LEU A 441 -38.77 -3.76 -34.76
C LEU A 441 -40.12 -4.50 -34.92
N SER A 442 -40.79 -4.81 -33.81
CA SER A 442 -42.14 -5.36 -33.82
C SER A 442 -43.17 -4.26 -34.11
N SER A 443 -43.49 -4.08 -35.39
CA SER A 443 -44.60 -3.24 -35.81
C SER A 443 -45.95 -3.85 -35.43
N LYS A 444 -46.46 -3.51 -34.24
CA LYS A 444 -47.90 -3.44 -33.92
C LYS A 444 -48.11 -2.78 -32.56
N ALA A 445 -48.91 -1.73 -32.53
CA ALA A 445 -49.35 -1.09 -31.30
C ALA A 445 -50.56 -1.84 -30.72
N SER A 446 -50.44 -2.28 -29.47
CA SER A 446 -51.56 -2.63 -28.60
C SER A 446 -51.12 -2.40 -27.17
N ALA A 447 -51.77 -1.46 -26.48
CA ALA A 447 -51.46 -1.15 -25.09
C ALA A 447 -52.15 -2.16 -24.16
N GLU A 448 -51.41 -2.76 -23.22
CA GLU A 448 -51.94 -3.18 -21.90
C GLU A 448 -50.83 -3.72 -20.96
N SER A 449 -50.86 -3.24 -19.71
CA SER A 449 -50.16 -3.76 -18.50
C SER A 449 -48.62 -3.86 -18.45
N PRO A 450 -47.96 -3.37 -17.38
CA PRO A 450 -46.52 -3.54 -17.16
C PRO A 450 -46.21 -4.78 -16.29
N SER A 451 -45.96 -5.93 -16.92
CA SER A 451 -45.44 -7.12 -16.21
C SER A 451 -44.52 -7.98 -17.07
N SER A 452 -43.43 -8.46 -16.44
CA SER A 452 -42.34 -9.30 -16.97
C SER A 452 -41.51 -8.75 -18.15
N GLU A 453 -40.30 -8.26 -17.81
CA GLU A 453 -39.28 -7.89 -18.79
C GLU A 453 -38.80 -9.11 -19.59
N SER A 454 -38.99 -9.11 -20.91
CA SER A 454 -38.28 -9.98 -21.84
C SER A 454 -36.84 -9.51 -22.03
N LYS A 455 -36.03 -9.62 -20.96
CA LYS A 455 -34.60 -9.24 -20.94
C LYS A 455 -33.81 -9.99 -22.00
N GLY A 456 -33.58 -9.34 -23.14
CA GLY A 456 -32.48 -9.69 -24.04
C GLY A 456 -31.18 -9.73 -23.23
N LYS A 457 -30.35 -10.76 -23.45
CA LYS A 457 -29.20 -11.07 -22.60
C LYS A 457 -28.09 -10.01 -22.77
N VAL A 458 -28.18 -8.92 -22.02
CA VAL A 458 -27.17 -7.85 -21.99
C VAL A 458 -25.92 -8.36 -21.28
N GLN A 459 -24.76 -8.18 -21.89
CA GLN A 459 -23.46 -8.64 -21.40
C GLN A 459 -22.55 -7.43 -21.14
N LEU A 460 -21.90 -7.40 -19.97
CA LEU A 460 -20.82 -6.48 -19.67
C LEU A 460 -19.54 -6.95 -20.40
N LEU A 461 -18.88 -6.06 -21.16
CA LEU A 461 -17.71 -6.40 -21.98
C LEU A 461 -16.43 -5.71 -21.53
N TYR A 462 -16.50 -4.43 -21.17
CA TYR A 462 -15.33 -3.63 -20.77
C TYR A 462 -15.65 -2.75 -19.57
N TYR A 463 -14.63 -2.38 -18.81
CA TYR A 463 -14.74 -1.39 -17.75
C TYR A 463 -13.45 -0.55 -17.63
N VAL A 464 -13.59 0.65 -17.06
CA VAL A 464 -12.48 1.47 -16.57
C VAL A 464 -12.99 2.34 -15.43
N ASN A 465 -12.10 2.78 -14.55
CA ASN A 465 -12.45 3.64 -13.42
C ASN A 465 -11.62 4.92 -13.42
N LEU A 466 -12.14 5.96 -12.79
CA LEU A 466 -11.42 7.19 -12.51
C LEU A 466 -11.75 7.66 -11.09
N LEU A 467 -10.72 7.86 -10.25
CA LEU A 467 -10.90 8.52 -8.95
C LEU A 467 -11.31 9.98 -9.18
N LEU A 468 -12.47 10.38 -8.67
CA LEU A 468 -12.99 11.74 -8.83
C LEU A 468 -12.18 12.77 -8.04
N ILE A 469 -11.60 12.35 -6.92
CA ILE A 469 -10.71 13.14 -6.07
C ILE A 469 -9.31 12.52 -6.17
N ASP A 470 -8.31 13.31 -6.55
CA ASP A 470 -6.93 12.85 -6.73
C ASP A 470 -6.17 12.70 -5.40
N HIS A 471 -4.91 12.28 -5.48
CA HIS A 471 -4.03 12.08 -4.33
C HIS A 471 -3.71 13.38 -3.55
N ARG A 472 -3.95 14.56 -4.14
CA ARG A 472 -3.83 15.88 -3.51
C ARG A 472 -5.15 16.41 -2.96
N PHE A 473 -6.16 15.55 -2.83
CA PHE A 473 -7.50 15.93 -2.38
C PHE A 473 -8.19 16.95 -3.32
N LEU A 474 -7.79 17.03 -4.60
CA LEU A 474 -8.40 17.92 -5.60
C LEU A 474 -9.42 17.18 -6.47
N LEU A 475 -10.53 17.84 -6.81
CA LEU A 475 -11.54 17.32 -7.74
C LEU A 475 -10.98 17.35 -9.17
N ARG A 476 -10.99 16.20 -9.85
CA ARG A 476 -10.57 16.09 -11.25
C ARG A 476 -11.48 16.88 -12.19
N ARG A 477 -10.87 17.46 -13.23
CA ARG A 477 -11.51 18.34 -14.22
C ARG A 477 -10.88 18.15 -15.59
N GLY A 478 -11.59 18.55 -16.66
CA GLY A 478 -11.07 18.49 -18.02
C GLY A 478 -11.26 17.14 -18.72
N GLU A 479 -10.42 16.87 -19.71
CA GLU A 479 -10.60 15.77 -20.67
C GLU A 479 -9.75 14.56 -20.32
N TYR A 480 -10.33 13.37 -20.46
CA TYR A 480 -9.65 12.09 -20.23
C TYR A 480 -9.95 11.12 -21.37
N VAL A 481 -8.90 10.44 -21.84
CA VAL A 481 -8.99 9.26 -22.70
C VAL A 481 -8.52 8.08 -21.85
N LEU A 482 -9.44 7.19 -21.50
CA LEU A 482 -9.20 6.10 -20.56
C LEU A 482 -9.19 4.76 -21.30
N HIS A 483 -8.07 4.06 -21.28
CA HIS A 483 -7.92 2.74 -21.89
C HIS A 483 -8.55 1.66 -21.01
N MET A 484 -9.46 0.86 -21.59
CA MET A 484 -10.38 0.01 -20.87
C MET A 484 -9.87 -1.43 -20.72
N TRP A 485 -10.28 -2.07 -19.63
CA TRP A 485 -10.04 -3.48 -19.35
C TRP A 485 -11.15 -4.34 -19.96
N GLN A 486 -10.77 -5.40 -20.66
CA GLN A 486 -11.71 -6.39 -21.19
C GLN A 486 -12.11 -7.39 -20.11
N ILE A 487 -13.37 -7.80 -20.10
CA ILE A 487 -13.89 -8.83 -19.19
C ILE A 487 -13.89 -10.18 -19.89
N SER A 488 -13.02 -11.07 -19.41
CA SER A 488 -12.91 -12.46 -19.85
C SER A 488 -14.24 -13.19 -19.68
N GLY A 489 -14.88 -13.58 -20.79
CA GLY A 489 -16.19 -14.26 -20.78
C GLY A 489 -16.19 -15.71 -20.26
N LYS A 490 -15.14 -16.16 -19.57
CA LYS A 490 -15.03 -17.48 -18.93
C LYS A 490 -15.17 -17.32 -17.42
N GLY A 491 -16.15 -18.01 -16.83
CA GLY A 491 -16.53 -17.85 -15.43
C GLY A 491 -15.56 -18.41 -14.37
N GLU A 492 -14.27 -18.55 -14.68
CA GLU A 492 -13.26 -19.13 -13.79
C GLU A 492 -12.66 -18.08 -12.81
N ASP A 493 -12.72 -16.77 -13.12
CA ASP A 493 -12.06 -15.70 -12.36
C ASP A 493 -13.00 -14.78 -11.53
N GLN A 494 -14.15 -15.28 -11.06
CA GLN A 494 -15.14 -14.45 -10.34
C GLN A 494 -14.60 -13.81 -9.04
N GLY A 495 -13.54 -14.37 -8.43
CA GLY A 495 -12.93 -13.84 -7.22
C GLY A 495 -12.11 -12.56 -7.44
N SER A 496 -11.24 -12.51 -8.45
CA SER A 496 -10.42 -11.33 -8.75
C SER A 496 -11.26 -10.16 -9.28
N PHE A 497 -12.32 -10.48 -10.02
CA PHE A 497 -13.22 -9.53 -10.68
C PHE A 497 -13.75 -8.40 -9.79
N ASN A 498 -14.03 -8.66 -8.52
CA ASN A 498 -14.52 -7.63 -7.59
C ASN A 498 -13.39 -6.70 -7.09
N ALA A 499 -12.16 -7.21 -6.97
CA ALA A 499 -11.00 -6.40 -6.66
C ALA A 499 -10.63 -5.52 -7.85
N ASP A 500 -10.45 -6.13 -9.02
CA ASP A 500 -10.00 -5.46 -10.25
C ASP A 500 -10.97 -4.33 -10.67
N LYS A 501 -12.26 -4.47 -10.38
CA LYS A 501 -13.26 -3.41 -10.55
C LYS A 501 -13.08 -2.17 -9.68
N LEU A 502 -12.23 -2.19 -8.66
CA LEU A 502 -11.92 -1.05 -7.79
C LEU A 502 -10.60 -0.34 -8.18
N THR A 503 -9.77 -0.92 -9.07
CA THR A 503 -8.53 -0.25 -9.48
C THR A 503 -8.81 1.03 -10.27
N SER A 504 -8.06 2.10 -9.99
CA SER A 504 -8.03 3.33 -10.77
C SER A 504 -7.08 3.27 -11.98
N ALA A 505 -6.29 2.20 -12.10
CA ALA A 505 -5.38 2.01 -13.22
C ALA A 505 -6.15 1.79 -14.54
N THR A 506 -5.67 2.42 -15.62
CA THR A 506 -6.12 2.18 -17.00
C THR A 506 -5.28 1.07 -17.64
N ASN A 507 -5.79 0.47 -18.71
CA ASN A 507 -5.07 -0.59 -19.43
C ASN A 507 -3.81 -0.02 -20.11
N PRO A 508 -2.60 -0.54 -19.82
CA PRO A 508 -1.35 -0.02 -20.42
C PRO A 508 -1.19 -0.40 -21.91
N ASP A 509 -1.94 -1.38 -22.41
CA ASP A 509 -1.94 -1.76 -23.84
C ASP A 509 -2.79 -0.78 -24.66
N LYS A 510 -2.22 0.39 -24.97
CA LYS A 510 -2.92 1.48 -25.67
C LYS A 510 -3.28 1.16 -27.12
N GLU A 511 -2.58 0.22 -27.75
CA GLU A 511 -2.75 -0.13 -29.16
C GLU A 511 -3.94 -1.07 -29.39
N ASN A 512 -4.14 -2.04 -28.48
CA ASN A 512 -5.15 -3.09 -28.65
C ASN A 512 -6.39 -2.92 -27.75
N SER A 513 -6.36 -1.99 -26.79
CA SER A 513 -7.49 -1.74 -25.89
C SER A 513 -8.50 -0.73 -26.43
N MET A 514 -9.78 -1.00 -26.19
CA MET A 514 -10.84 0.00 -26.36
C MET A 514 -10.54 1.21 -25.47
N SER A 515 -10.72 2.43 -25.98
CA SER A 515 -10.62 3.65 -25.19
C SER A 515 -11.97 4.34 -25.03
N ILE A 516 -12.20 5.01 -23.90
CA ILE A 516 -13.35 5.88 -23.69
C ILE A 516 -12.91 7.33 -23.47
N SER A 517 -13.48 8.23 -24.26
CA SER A 517 -13.26 9.67 -24.16
C SER A 517 -14.36 10.32 -23.31
N ILE A 518 -13.96 10.99 -22.23
CA ILE A 518 -14.85 11.75 -21.33
C ILE A 518 -14.38 13.19 -21.13
N LEU A 519 -15.31 14.04 -20.71
CA LEU A 519 -15.04 15.41 -20.25
C LEU A 519 -15.74 15.64 -18.91
N LEU A 520 -14.97 16.02 -17.90
CA LEU A 520 -15.44 16.53 -16.61
C LEU A 520 -15.62 18.06 -16.69
N ASP A 521 -16.47 18.62 -15.83
CA ASP A 521 -16.65 20.08 -15.76
C ASP A 521 -15.32 20.79 -15.42
N ASN A 522 -15.10 21.94 -16.06
CA ASN A 522 -13.98 22.83 -15.74
C ASN A 522 -14.45 23.94 -14.78
N TYR A 523 -13.56 24.35 -13.88
CA TYR A 523 -13.81 25.34 -12.84
C TYR A 523 -12.70 26.39 -12.85
N CYS A 524 -13.06 27.65 -12.55
CA CYS A 524 -12.14 28.79 -12.58
C CYS A 524 -10.95 28.62 -11.63
N HIS A 525 -11.19 28.00 -10.47
CA HIS A 525 -10.18 27.66 -9.47
C HIS A 525 -10.19 26.14 -9.23
N PRO A 526 -9.08 25.54 -8.74
CA PRO A 526 -9.09 24.18 -8.21
C PRO A 526 -10.16 24.03 -7.11
N ILE A 527 -10.88 22.91 -7.13
CA ILE A 527 -11.80 22.53 -6.06
C ILE A 527 -11.10 21.50 -5.18
N ALA A 528 -11.01 21.78 -3.89
CA ALA A 528 -10.32 20.96 -2.91
C ALA A 528 -11.29 20.37 -1.88
N LEU A 529 -11.20 19.07 -1.64
CA LEU A 529 -11.80 18.44 -0.46
C LEU A 529 -11.06 18.98 0.79
N PRO A 530 -11.74 19.72 1.69
CA PRO A 530 -11.08 20.23 2.89
C PRO A 530 -10.83 19.11 3.90
N LYS A 531 -9.79 19.26 4.72
CA LYS A 531 -9.61 18.46 5.92
C LYS A 531 -10.79 18.68 6.88
N HIS A 532 -11.28 17.59 7.45
CA HIS A 532 -12.29 17.64 8.49
C HIS A 532 -11.67 18.11 9.81
N GLN A 533 -12.24 19.14 10.43
CA GLN A 533 -11.92 19.50 11.81
C GLN A 533 -12.88 18.73 12.73
N PRO A 534 -12.39 17.86 13.64
CA PRO A 534 -13.25 17.15 14.58
C PRO A 534 -13.82 18.14 15.60
N THR A 535 -15.00 18.69 15.29
CA THR A 535 -15.79 19.48 16.22
C THR A 535 -16.48 18.55 17.22
N PRO A 536 -16.49 18.85 18.53
CA PRO A 536 -17.16 18.02 19.51
C PRO A 536 -18.69 18.09 19.30
N ASP A 537 -19.31 16.93 19.00
CA ASP A 537 -20.77 16.80 18.83
C ASP A 537 -21.52 17.18 20.14
N PRO A 538 -22.24 18.32 20.19
CA PRO A 538 -22.98 18.75 21.38
C PRO A 538 -24.29 17.98 21.58
N GLU A 539 -24.78 17.28 20.56
CA GLU A 539 -26.01 16.48 20.60
C GLU A 539 -25.73 15.07 21.14
N GLY A 540 -24.56 14.50 20.83
CA GLY A 540 -24.12 13.17 21.27
C GLY A 540 -24.10 12.96 22.79
N ASP A 541 -23.90 14.02 23.57
CA ASP A 541 -24.00 13.96 25.05
C ASP A 541 -25.42 14.22 25.58
N ARG A 542 -26.34 14.73 24.75
CA ARG A 542 -27.68 15.19 25.16
C ARG A 542 -28.80 14.25 24.75
N VAL A 543 -28.61 13.40 23.74
CA VAL A 543 -29.62 12.46 23.24
C VAL A 543 -29.21 11.00 23.53
N ARG A 544 -29.12 10.65 24.81
CA ARG A 544 -29.20 9.25 25.25
C ARG A 544 -30.67 8.86 25.38
N ALA A 545 -31.31 8.55 24.26
CA ALA A 545 -32.56 7.79 24.30
C ALA A 545 -32.24 6.39 24.86
N GLU A 546 -32.90 5.99 25.94
CA GLU A 546 -32.71 4.64 26.50
C GLU A 546 -33.11 3.59 25.46
N MET A 547 -32.15 2.80 25.01
CA MET A 547 -32.39 1.73 24.04
C MET A 547 -33.31 0.66 24.66
N PRO A 548 -34.50 0.40 24.07
CA PRO A 548 -35.40 -0.66 24.53
C PRO A 548 -34.71 -2.03 24.51
N ASN A 549 -34.99 -2.87 25.51
CA ASN A 549 -34.34 -4.18 25.66
C ASN A 549 -34.52 -5.10 24.45
N GLN A 550 -35.62 -4.98 23.70
CA GLN A 550 -35.83 -5.72 22.45
C GLN A 550 -34.87 -5.27 21.35
N LEU A 551 -34.70 -3.95 21.16
CA LEU A 551 -33.76 -3.40 20.18
C LEU A 551 -32.30 -3.70 20.58
N ARG A 552 -31.99 -3.75 21.89
CA ARG A 552 -30.67 -4.18 22.38
C ARG A 552 -30.36 -5.62 21.96
N LYS A 553 -31.28 -6.56 22.20
CA LYS A 553 -31.11 -7.96 21.78
C LYS A 553 -30.97 -8.11 20.26
N GLN A 554 -31.69 -7.30 19.48
CA GLN A 554 -31.54 -7.27 18.03
C GLN A 554 -30.16 -6.75 17.61
N LEU A 555 -29.69 -5.65 18.21
CA LEU A 555 -28.35 -5.11 17.97
C LEU A 555 -27.25 -6.11 18.33
N GLU A 556 -27.36 -6.77 19.49
CA GLU A 556 -26.44 -7.82 19.93
C GLU A 556 -26.41 -9.00 18.95
N ALA A 557 -27.57 -9.44 18.47
CA ALA A 557 -27.67 -10.49 17.45
C ALA A 557 -26.99 -10.05 16.14
N ILE A 558 -27.28 -8.85 15.64
CA ILE A 558 -26.64 -8.27 14.43
C ILE A 558 -25.12 -8.21 14.60
N ILE A 559 -24.62 -7.79 15.76
CA ILE A 559 -23.18 -7.75 16.07
C ILE A 559 -22.57 -9.16 16.07
N ALA A 560 -23.29 -10.18 16.56
CA ALA A 560 -22.83 -11.56 16.63
C ALA A 560 -22.86 -12.33 15.28
N THR A 561 -23.66 -11.89 14.30
CA THR A 561 -23.78 -12.55 12.99
C THR A 561 -22.43 -12.74 12.27
N ASP A 562 -22.24 -13.84 11.54
CA ASP A 562 -21.04 -14.03 10.71
C ASP A 562 -20.84 -12.90 9.66
N PRO A 563 -19.60 -12.43 9.41
CA PRO A 563 -19.27 -11.36 8.45
C PRO A 563 -19.78 -11.55 7.02
N LEU A 564 -19.98 -12.78 6.55
CA LEU A 564 -20.43 -13.09 5.19
C LEU A 564 -21.96 -12.90 5.01
N ASN A 565 -22.72 -12.76 6.10
CA ASN A 565 -24.14 -12.46 6.01
C ASN A 565 -24.36 -10.96 5.74
N PRO A 566 -25.02 -10.57 4.64
CA PRO A 566 -25.26 -9.17 4.32
C PRO A 566 -26.26 -8.55 5.29
N LEU A 567 -25.93 -7.37 5.81
CA LEU A 567 -26.84 -6.56 6.63
C LEU A 567 -28.05 -6.08 5.80
N THR A 568 -29.25 -6.22 6.35
CA THR A 568 -30.49 -5.66 5.78
C THR A 568 -30.51 -4.14 5.87
N ALA A 569 -31.50 -3.50 5.23
CA ALA A 569 -31.66 -2.05 5.34
C ALA A 569 -32.02 -1.63 6.77
N GLU A 570 -32.87 -2.41 7.44
CA GLU A 570 -33.25 -2.23 8.84
C GLU A 570 -32.06 -2.39 9.80
N ASP A 571 -31.20 -3.40 9.59
CA ASP A 571 -30.00 -3.60 10.41
C ASP A 571 -29.07 -2.38 10.34
N LYS A 572 -28.85 -1.86 9.12
CA LYS A 572 -28.00 -0.69 8.89
C LYS A 572 -28.57 0.58 9.52
N GLU A 573 -29.89 0.76 9.45
CA GLU A 573 -30.57 1.88 10.10
C GLU A 573 -30.50 1.77 11.63
N LEU A 574 -30.70 0.58 12.20
CA LEU A 574 -30.59 0.33 13.65
C LEU A 574 -29.16 0.59 14.15
N LEU A 575 -28.15 0.07 13.45
CA LEU A 575 -26.72 0.28 13.75
C LEU A 575 -26.35 1.77 13.74
N TRP A 576 -26.83 2.53 12.75
CA TRP A 576 -26.55 3.96 12.64
C TRP A 576 -27.35 4.81 13.65
N HIS A 577 -28.61 4.47 13.92
CA HIS A 577 -29.43 5.13 14.93
C HIS A 577 -28.77 5.02 16.31
N PHE A 578 -28.35 3.81 16.70
CA PHE A 578 -27.70 3.52 17.97
C PHE A 578 -26.16 3.46 17.91
N ARG A 579 -25.54 4.15 16.95
CA ARG A 579 -24.08 4.16 16.72
C ARG A 579 -23.21 4.35 17.97
N TYR A 580 -23.64 5.17 18.93
CA TYR A 580 -22.93 5.38 20.20
C TYR A 580 -22.98 4.18 21.16
N GLU A 581 -24.03 3.36 21.11
CA GLU A 581 -24.09 2.08 21.79
C GLU A 581 -23.26 1.02 21.03
N SER A 582 -23.34 1.01 19.69
CA SER A 582 -22.54 0.12 18.83
C SER A 582 -21.03 0.28 19.08
N LEU A 583 -20.51 1.51 19.22
CA LEU A 583 -19.09 1.78 19.51
C LEU A 583 -18.57 1.19 20.83
N LYS A 584 -19.45 0.81 21.77
CA LYS A 584 -19.07 0.11 23.01
C LYS A 584 -18.65 -1.34 22.78
N HIS A 585 -18.91 -1.88 21.59
CA HIS A 585 -18.61 -3.25 21.21
C HIS A 585 -17.64 -3.24 20.02
N PRO A 586 -16.34 -3.59 20.18
CA PRO A 586 -15.38 -3.59 19.08
C PRO A 586 -15.85 -4.39 17.85
N LYS A 587 -16.50 -5.55 18.07
CA LYS A 587 -17.08 -6.40 17.01
C LYS A 587 -18.15 -5.72 16.15
N ALA A 588 -18.72 -4.59 16.59
CA ALA A 588 -19.70 -3.83 15.82
C ALA A 588 -19.06 -2.93 14.74
N TYR A 589 -17.75 -2.63 14.81
CA TYR A 589 -17.12 -1.57 14.02
C TYR A 589 -17.28 -1.76 12.50
N PRO A 590 -16.98 -2.94 11.90
CA PRO A 590 -17.17 -3.16 10.46
C PRO A 590 -18.64 -3.05 10.03
N LYS A 591 -19.57 -3.52 10.87
CA LYS A 591 -21.01 -3.46 10.60
C LYS A 591 -21.53 -2.02 10.68
N LEU A 592 -21.07 -1.25 11.65
CA LEU A 592 -21.38 0.17 11.78
C LEU A 592 -20.85 0.96 10.58
N PHE A 593 -19.59 0.79 10.19
CA PHE A 593 -19.01 1.57 9.08
C PHE A 593 -19.50 1.14 7.69
N SER A 594 -19.91 -0.12 7.50
CA SER A 594 -20.60 -0.58 6.28
C SER A 594 -22.10 -0.18 6.22
N SER A 595 -22.61 0.43 7.30
CA SER A 595 -23.93 1.08 7.36
C SER A 595 -23.89 2.57 7.00
N VAL A 596 -22.70 3.17 6.90
CA VAL A 596 -22.52 4.60 6.57
C VAL A 596 -22.99 4.89 5.13
N LYS A 597 -23.71 6.00 4.97
CA LYS A 597 -24.14 6.54 3.67
C LYS A 597 -23.07 7.53 3.19
N TRP A 598 -22.02 7.01 2.54
CA TRP A 598 -20.82 7.80 2.19
C TRP A 598 -21.07 8.94 1.20
N GLY A 599 -22.14 8.86 0.40
CA GLY A 599 -22.60 9.94 -0.49
C GLY A 599 -23.45 11.03 0.20
N GLN A 600 -23.20 11.33 1.49
CA GLN A 600 -23.86 12.38 2.26
C GLN A 600 -22.86 13.02 3.23
N GLN A 601 -22.41 14.24 2.96
CA GLN A 601 -21.27 14.83 3.67
C GLN A 601 -21.54 15.05 5.17
N GLU A 602 -22.76 15.35 5.55
CA GLU A 602 -23.16 15.50 6.97
C GLU A 602 -23.05 14.18 7.75
N ILE A 603 -23.28 13.03 7.08
CA ILE A 603 -23.13 11.70 7.68
C ILE A 603 -21.64 11.33 7.77
N VAL A 604 -20.85 11.60 6.73
CA VAL A 604 -19.40 11.37 6.74
C VAL A 604 -18.71 12.18 7.83
N ALA A 605 -19.07 13.47 7.99
CA ALA A 605 -18.61 14.31 9.10
C ALA A 605 -18.90 13.67 10.47
N LYS A 606 -20.13 13.19 10.68
CA LYS A 606 -20.50 12.47 11.92
C LYS A 606 -19.71 11.17 12.08
N THR A 607 -19.42 10.42 11.02
CA THR A 607 -18.55 9.23 11.06
C THR A 607 -17.14 9.59 11.53
N TYR A 608 -16.57 10.70 11.09
CA TYR A 608 -15.24 11.13 11.54
C TYR A 608 -15.23 11.60 13.00
N GLN A 609 -16.31 12.23 13.49
CA GLN A 609 -16.51 12.50 14.92
C GLN A 609 -16.62 11.22 15.76
N LEU A 610 -17.19 10.14 15.22
CA LEU A 610 -17.25 8.81 15.86
C LEU A 610 -15.88 8.13 15.89
N LEU A 611 -15.11 8.20 14.79
CA LEU A 611 -13.74 7.66 14.72
C LEU A 611 -12.76 8.37 15.67
N ALA A 612 -13.05 9.61 16.07
CA ALA A 612 -12.32 10.29 17.14
C ALA A 612 -12.59 9.69 18.53
N ARG A 613 -13.77 9.07 18.75
CA ARG A 613 -14.19 8.38 20.00
C ARG A 613 -13.85 6.89 19.95
N ARG A 614 -12.60 6.57 19.60
CA ARG A 614 -12.12 5.19 19.38
C ARG A 614 -11.47 4.55 20.61
N GLU A 615 -11.64 5.12 21.80
CA GLU A 615 -10.97 4.65 23.02
C GLU A 615 -11.26 3.17 23.32
N VAL A 616 -12.50 2.73 23.06
CA VAL A 616 -12.93 1.32 23.23
C VAL A 616 -12.25 0.39 22.22
N TRP A 617 -12.02 0.85 20.99
CA TRP A 617 -11.27 0.10 19.97
C TRP A 617 -9.78 0.06 20.30
N ASP A 618 -9.18 1.20 20.63
CA ASP A 618 -7.76 1.29 20.94
C ASP A 618 -7.40 0.44 22.17
N GLN A 619 -8.28 0.38 23.19
CA GLN A 619 -8.10 -0.41 24.42
C GLN A 619 -8.49 -1.90 24.32
N SER A 620 -9.21 -2.35 23.27
CA SER A 620 -9.58 -3.76 23.16
C SER A 620 -8.36 -4.67 22.94
N ALA A 621 -8.51 -5.98 23.17
CA ALA A 621 -7.57 -6.94 22.58
C ALA A 621 -7.55 -6.80 21.04
N LEU A 622 -6.41 -7.11 20.42
CA LEU A 622 -6.29 -7.19 18.96
C LEU A 622 -7.01 -8.44 18.44
N ASP A 623 -8.06 -8.22 17.65
CA ASP A 623 -8.71 -9.27 16.85
C ASP A 623 -8.27 -9.06 15.39
N VAL A 624 -7.40 -9.94 14.90
CA VAL A 624 -6.84 -9.82 13.54
C VAL A 624 -7.92 -9.99 12.49
N GLY A 625 -8.90 -10.90 12.68
CA GLY A 625 -9.99 -11.10 11.72
C GLY A 625 -10.86 -9.85 11.59
N LEU A 626 -11.23 -9.25 12.71
CA LEU A 626 -12.00 -8.01 12.78
C LEU A 626 -11.24 -6.83 12.15
N THR A 627 -9.93 -6.76 12.40
CA THR A 627 -9.07 -5.69 11.88
C THR A 627 -8.86 -5.83 10.37
N MET A 628 -8.65 -7.06 9.88
CA MET A 628 -8.54 -7.36 8.45
C MET A 628 -9.86 -7.11 7.69
N GLN A 629 -11.02 -7.28 8.35
CA GLN A 629 -12.30 -6.92 7.74
C GLN A 629 -12.37 -5.43 7.39
N LEU A 630 -11.90 -4.54 8.26
CA LEU A 630 -11.83 -3.09 7.96
C LEU A 630 -10.83 -2.73 6.84
N LEU A 631 -10.02 -3.68 6.39
CA LEU A 631 -9.09 -3.53 5.26
C LEU A 631 -9.59 -4.21 3.97
N ASP A 632 -10.79 -4.81 3.98
CA ASP A 632 -11.38 -5.46 2.81
C ASP A 632 -11.87 -4.46 1.73
N CYS A 633 -12.46 -4.98 0.65
CA CYS A 633 -12.96 -4.20 -0.49
C CYS A 633 -14.24 -3.39 -0.23
N ASN A 634 -14.91 -3.57 0.91
CA ASN A 634 -16.08 -2.80 1.31
C ASN A 634 -15.70 -1.42 1.89
N PHE A 635 -14.48 -1.27 2.40
CA PHE A 635 -14.02 -0.06 3.09
C PHE A 635 -12.93 0.65 2.28
N SER A 636 -13.31 1.72 1.57
CA SER A 636 -12.37 2.61 0.87
C SER A 636 -12.02 3.89 1.64
N ASP A 637 -12.67 4.15 2.79
CA ASP A 637 -12.39 5.35 3.58
C ASP A 637 -11.03 5.26 4.29
N GLU A 638 -10.21 6.28 4.07
CA GLU A 638 -8.84 6.38 4.60
C GLU A 638 -8.80 6.31 6.14
N ASN A 639 -9.76 6.94 6.83
CA ASN A 639 -9.75 7.02 8.29
C ASN A 639 -10.18 5.69 8.93
N VAL A 640 -11.18 5.01 8.35
CA VAL A 640 -11.58 3.65 8.75
C VAL A 640 -10.43 2.66 8.55
N ARG A 641 -9.73 2.72 7.41
CA ARG A 641 -8.56 1.86 7.16
C ARG A 641 -7.38 2.20 8.08
N ALA A 642 -7.15 3.49 8.37
CA ALA A 642 -6.08 3.93 9.25
C ALA A 642 -6.24 3.43 10.70
N ILE A 643 -7.45 3.40 11.28
CA ILE A 643 -7.65 2.84 12.63
C ILE A 643 -7.43 1.32 12.69
N ALA A 644 -7.65 0.62 11.57
CA ALA A 644 -7.34 -0.80 11.45
C ALA A 644 -5.83 -1.03 11.40
N VAL A 645 -5.11 -0.29 10.54
CA VAL A 645 -3.64 -0.36 10.48
C VAL A 645 -2.99 0.05 11.81
N GLN A 646 -3.50 1.08 12.49
CA GLN A 646 -3.03 1.47 13.83
C GLN A 646 -3.19 0.32 14.85
N LYS A 647 -4.23 -0.52 14.71
CA LYS A 647 -4.40 -1.71 15.54
C LYS A 647 -3.42 -2.84 15.17
N LEU A 648 -3.07 -2.98 13.89
CA LEU A 648 -2.06 -3.93 13.41
C LEU A 648 -0.62 -3.57 13.85
N GLU A 649 -0.34 -2.34 14.26
CA GLU A 649 0.98 -1.95 14.79
C GLU A 649 1.35 -2.66 16.11
N SER A 650 0.38 -3.26 16.82
CA SER A 650 0.63 -4.13 17.96
C SER A 650 0.70 -5.62 17.61
N LEU A 651 0.67 -6.00 16.33
CA LEU A 651 0.76 -7.40 15.89
C LEU A 651 2.23 -7.85 15.88
N GLU A 652 2.51 -9.00 16.49
CA GLU A 652 3.87 -9.55 16.57
C GLU A 652 4.46 -9.93 15.20
N ASP A 653 5.78 -10.06 15.13
CA ASP A 653 6.50 -10.34 13.88
C ASP A 653 6.21 -11.73 13.31
N ASP A 654 6.03 -12.72 14.18
CA ASP A 654 5.61 -14.08 13.81
C ASP A 654 4.18 -14.08 13.25
N ASP A 655 3.24 -13.35 13.86
CA ASP A 655 1.87 -13.25 13.34
C ASP A 655 1.77 -12.36 12.09
N VAL A 656 2.59 -11.31 11.95
CA VAL A 656 2.66 -10.56 10.69
C VAL A 656 3.11 -11.47 9.55
N LEU A 657 4.06 -12.39 9.76
CA LEU A 657 4.41 -13.41 8.76
C LEU A 657 3.23 -14.33 8.44
N HIS A 658 2.43 -14.73 9.44
CA HIS A 658 1.23 -15.56 9.22
C HIS A 658 0.14 -14.87 8.39
N TYR A 659 0.04 -13.54 8.39
CA TYR A 659 -0.97 -12.79 7.64
C TYR A 659 -0.43 -11.92 6.48
N LEU A 660 0.88 -11.98 6.22
CA LEU A 660 1.57 -11.09 5.26
C LEU A 660 0.99 -11.18 3.84
N LEU A 661 0.55 -12.37 3.40
CA LEU A 661 -0.08 -12.54 2.09
C LEU A 661 -1.37 -11.73 1.99
N GLN A 662 -2.27 -11.83 2.97
CA GLN A 662 -3.54 -11.09 3.01
C GLN A 662 -3.30 -9.58 3.11
N LEU A 663 -2.31 -9.16 3.89
CA LEU A 663 -1.93 -7.75 4.02
C LEU A 663 -1.43 -7.17 2.70
N VAL A 664 -0.60 -7.91 1.95
CA VAL A 664 -0.17 -7.51 0.59
C VAL A 664 -1.35 -7.48 -0.38
N GLN A 665 -2.30 -8.42 -0.30
CA GLN A 665 -3.49 -8.40 -1.16
C GLN A 665 -4.43 -7.23 -0.80
N ALA A 666 -4.57 -6.86 0.48
CA ALA A 666 -5.41 -5.76 0.93
C ALA A 666 -4.97 -4.38 0.41
N VAL A 667 -3.69 -4.22 0.04
CA VAL A 667 -3.18 -3.03 -0.67
C VAL A 667 -3.90 -2.77 -2.00
N LYS A 668 -4.51 -3.79 -2.63
CA LYS A 668 -5.34 -3.63 -3.84
C LYS A 668 -6.60 -2.78 -3.60
N PHE A 669 -7.08 -2.72 -2.35
CA PHE A 669 -8.30 -1.99 -1.98
C PHE A 669 -8.06 -0.56 -1.50
N GLU A 670 -6.80 -0.15 -1.33
CA GLU A 670 -6.46 1.26 -1.09
C GLU A 670 -6.91 2.10 -2.30
N PRO A 671 -7.47 3.30 -2.12
CA PRO A 671 -7.77 4.17 -3.26
C PRO A 671 -6.49 4.69 -3.93
N TYR A 672 -5.47 5.04 -3.13
CA TYR A 672 -4.24 5.67 -3.59
C TYR A 672 -3.01 4.77 -3.36
N HIS A 673 -1.87 5.12 -3.97
CA HIS A 673 -0.60 4.41 -3.79
C HIS A 673 0.02 4.62 -2.40
N ASP A 674 0.03 5.85 -1.87
CA ASP A 674 0.38 6.11 -0.47
C ASP A 674 -0.83 5.84 0.43
N SER A 675 -0.63 5.05 1.48
CA SER A 675 -1.66 4.64 2.43
C SER A 675 -1.03 4.20 3.75
N ALA A 676 -1.84 4.16 4.82
CA ALA A 676 -1.40 3.62 6.11
C ALA A 676 -0.88 2.18 5.96
N LEU A 677 -1.55 1.33 5.17
CA LEU A 677 -1.18 -0.07 4.98
C LEU A 677 0.13 -0.22 4.20
N ALA A 678 0.35 0.60 3.15
CA ALA A 678 1.62 0.63 2.43
C ALA A 678 2.79 1.03 3.34
N ARG A 679 2.60 2.07 4.17
CA ARG A 679 3.59 2.53 5.15
C ARG A 679 3.87 1.49 6.24
N PHE A 680 2.85 0.77 6.72
CA PHE A 680 2.98 -0.35 7.66
C PHE A 680 3.81 -1.50 7.08
N LEU A 681 3.51 -1.97 5.86
CA LEU A 681 4.26 -3.04 5.20
C LEU A 681 5.73 -2.66 5.01
N LEU A 682 5.99 -1.44 4.52
CA LEU A 682 7.34 -0.89 4.38
C LEU A 682 8.10 -0.91 5.72
N LYS A 683 7.50 -0.36 6.78
CA LYS A 683 8.04 -0.32 8.14
C LYS A 683 8.38 -1.72 8.69
N ARG A 684 7.46 -2.67 8.60
CA ARG A 684 7.66 -4.05 9.10
C ARG A 684 8.75 -4.78 8.30
N GLY A 685 8.80 -4.61 6.98
CA GLY A 685 9.87 -5.16 6.14
C GLY A 685 11.26 -4.60 6.44
N LEU A 686 11.37 -3.31 6.76
CA LEU A 686 12.66 -2.66 7.07
C LEU A 686 13.20 -3.00 8.46
N ARG A 687 12.33 -3.39 9.41
CA ARG A 687 12.69 -3.80 10.77
C ARG A 687 13.14 -5.25 10.89
N ASN A 688 12.62 -6.13 10.01
CA ASN A 688 12.80 -7.57 10.13
C ASN A 688 13.11 -8.18 8.75
N LYS A 689 14.33 -8.72 8.59
CA LYS A 689 14.80 -9.32 7.32
C LYS A 689 13.90 -10.44 6.81
N ARG A 690 13.29 -11.25 7.70
CA ARG A 690 12.41 -12.36 7.30
C ARG A 690 11.09 -11.83 6.73
N ILE A 691 10.49 -10.81 7.36
CA ILE A 691 9.32 -10.10 6.81
C ILE A 691 9.68 -9.44 5.47
N GLY A 692 10.80 -8.73 5.41
CA GLY A 692 11.28 -8.07 4.19
C GLY A 692 11.55 -9.03 3.02
N HIS A 693 12.09 -10.23 3.29
CA HIS A 693 12.31 -11.28 2.29
C HIS A 693 10.99 -11.78 1.67
N PHE A 694 9.99 -12.10 2.49
CA PHE A 694 8.69 -12.55 1.96
C PHE A 694 7.91 -11.41 1.32
N LEU A 695 7.99 -10.19 1.86
CA LEU A 695 7.40 -8.99 1.28
C LEU A 695 7.92 -8.73 -0.15
N PHE A 696 9.24 -8.85 -0.35
CA PHE A 696 9.85 -8.75 -1.69
C PHE A 696 9.21 -9.71 -2.69
N TRP A 697 9.12 -10.99 -2.34
CA TRP A 697 8.60 -12.03 -3.24
C TRP A 697 7.10 -11.90 -3.49
N PHE A 698 6.31 -11.56 -2.48
CA PHE A 698 4.87 -11.39 -2.63
C PHE A 698 4.55 -10.18 -3.52
N LEU A 699 5.26 -9.06 -3.35
CA LEU A 699 5.14 -7.89 -4.23
C LEU A 699 5.63 -8.20 -5.65
N ARG A 700 6.83 -8.78 -5.82
CA ARG A 700 7.40 -9.10 -7.14
C ARG A 700 6.53 -10.07 -7.94
N SER A 701 5.97 -11.09 -7.30
CA SER A 701 5.06 -12.04 -7.96
C SER A 701 3.79 -11.36 -8.46
N GLU A 702 3.17 -10.49 -7.66
CA GLU A 702 1.98 -9.74 -8.08
C GLU A 702 2.28 -8.69 -9.17
N ILE A 703 3.46 -8.05 -9.16
CA ILE A 703 3.92 -7.17 -10.24
C ILE A 703 4.03 -7.94 -11.57
N ALA A 704 4.53 -9.17 -11.55
CA ALA A 704 4.61 -10.01 -12.75
C ALA A 704 3.23 -10.48 -13.24
N GLN A 705 2.26 -10.66 -12.34
CA GLN A 705 0.95 -11.27 -12.64
C GLN A 705 -0.17 -10.29 -12.96
N SER A 706 -0.25 -9.16 -12.24
CA SER A 706 -1.44 -8.30 -12.27
C SER A 706 -1.15 -6.90 -12.80
N ARG A 707 -1.46 -6.70 -14.09
CA ARG A 707 -1.38 -5.39 -14.77
C ARG A 707 -2.19 -4.28 -14.08
N HIS A 708 -3.23 -4.64 -13.33
CA HIS A 708 -4.09 -3.71 -12.59
C HIS A 708 -3.39 -3.01 -11.42
N TYR A 709 -2.28 -3.55 -10.89
CA TYR A 709 -1.64 -3.06 -9.66
C TYR A 709 -0.10 -2.95 -9.72
N GLN A 710 0.52 -3.14 -10.90
CA GLN A 710 1.99 -3.16 -11.03
C GLN A 710 2.65 -1.94 -10.40
N GLN A 711 2.18 -0.73 -10.75
CA GLN A 711 2.69 0.54 -10.21
C GLN A 711 2.60 0.59 -8.68
N ARG A 712 1.46 0.16 -8.11
CA ARG A 712 1.21 0.20 -6.66
C ARG A 712 2.16 -0.71 -5.89
N PHE A 713 2.36 -1.93 -6.37
CA PHE A 713 3.30 -2.85 -5.73
C PHE A 713 4.76 -2.45 -5.99
N ALA A 714 5.06 -1.94 -7.18
CA ALA A 714 6.40 -1.52 -7.57
C ALA A 714 6.92 -0.32 -6.76
N VAL A 715 6.08 0.68 -6.43
CA VAL A 715 6.51 1.81 -5.59
C VAL A 715 6.79 1.41 -4.14
N ILE A 716 6.00 0.50 -3.58
CA ILE A 716 6.25 -0.07 -2.24
C ILE A 716 7.54 -0.90 -2.25
N LEU A 717 7.75 -1.69 -3.31
CA LEU A 717 8.94 -2.51 -3.48
C LEU A 717 10.21 -1.67 -3.68
N GLU A 718 10.16 -0.59 -4.47
CA GLU A 718 11.27 0.36 -4.61
C GLU A 718 11.61 1.01 -3.26
N ALA A 719 10.60 1.46 -2.50
CA ALA A 719 10.81 2.04 -1.18
C ALA A 719 11.47 1.04 -0.22
N TYR A 720 11.06 -0.23 -0.21
CA TYR A 720 11.69 -1.27 0.59
C TYR A 720 13.13 -1.57 0.14
N LEU A 721 13.38 -1.78 -1.15
CA LEU A 721 14.71 -2.08 -1.70
C LEU A 721 15.72 -0.95 -1.48
N ARG A 722 15.25 0.31 -1.44
CA ARG A 722 16.08 1.48 -1.07
C ARG A 722 16.44 1.55 0.42
N GLY A 723 15.91 0.68 1.28
CA GLY A 723 16.17 0.67 2.73
C GLY A 723 16.56 -0.68 3.35
N CYS A 724 16.51 -1.78 2.60
CA CYS A 724 16.76 -3.13 3.12
C CYS A 724 18.25 -3.45 3.37
N GLY A 725 19.18 -2.60 2.90
CA GLY A 725 20.62 -2.79 3.08
C GLY A 725 21.30 -3.57 1.93
N THR A 726 22.61 -3.43 1.80
CA THR A 726 23.38 -4.00 0.67
C THR A 726 23.39 -5.54 0.64
N ALA A 727 23.42 -6.21 1.79
CA ALA A 727 23.33 -7.68 1.87
C ALA A 727 22.01 -8.21 1.29
N MET A 728 20.87 -7.64 1.71
CA MET A 728 19.55 -8.03 1.20
C MET A 728 19.42 -7.77 -0.31
N LEU A 729 19.91 -6.62 -0.81
CA LEU A 729 19.96 -6.33 -2.24
C LEU A 729 20.79 -7.36 -3.02
N HIS A 730 21.93 -7.78 -2.47
CA HIS A 730 22.78 -8.82 -3.07
C HIS A 730 22.06 -10.17 -3.12
N ASP A 731 21.46 -10.59 -2.00
CA ASP A 731 20.71 -11.84 -1.90
C ASP A 731 19.53 -11.87 -2.90
N PHE A 732 18.74 -10.80 -3.01
CA PHE A 732 17.66 -10.73 -4.01
C PHE A 732 18.21 -10.75 -5.44
N THR A 733 19.34 -10.09 -5.71
CA THR A 733 19.97 -10.11 -7.05
C THR A 733 20.35 -11.53 -7.45
N GLN A 734 20.99 -12.28 -6.55
CA GLN A 734 21.33 -13.69 -6.79
C GLN A 734 20.08 -14.57 -6.96
N GLN A 735 19.06 -14.39 -6.11
CA GLN A 735 17.85 -15.20 -6.20
C GLN A 735 17.12 -14.97 -7.52
N VAL A 736 16.88 -13.71 -7.91
CA VAL A 736 16.21 -13.37 -9.19
C VAL A 736 16.98 -13.92 -10.39
N GLN A 737 18.31 -13.77 -10.40
CA GLN A 737 19.18 -14.34 -11.42
C GLN A 737 19.02 -15.86 -11.54
N VAL A 738 18.96 -16.59 -10.42
CA VAL A 738 18.73 -18.04 -10.43
C VAL A 738 17.33 -18.40 -10.94
N ILE A 739 16.27 -17.67 -10.55
CA ILE A 739 14.91 -17.88 -11.06
C ILE A 739 14.86 -17.75 -12.58
N GLU A 740 15.48 -16.71 -13.14
CA GLU A 740 15.51 -16.44 -14.59
C GLU A 740 16.30 -17.53 -15.36
N MET A 741 17.41 -17.99 -14.80
CA MET A 741 18.19 -19.11 -15.37
C MET A 741 17.40 -20.42 -15.36
N LEU A 742 16.72 -20.75 -14.26
CA LEU A 742 15.90 -21.95 -14.14
C LEU A 742 14.64 -21.88 -15.02
N GLN A 743 14.04 -20.69 -15.19
CA GLN A 743 12.97 -20.45 -16.14
C GLN A 743 13.43 -20.76 -17.56
N LYS A 744 14.59 -20.24 -17.98
CA LYS A 744 15.16 -20.49 -19.31
C LYS A 744 15.41 -21.99 -19.55
N VAL A 745 16.04 -22.70 -18.60
CA VAL A 745 16.24 -24.16 -18.71
C VAL A 745 14.90 -24.89 -18.78
N THR A 746 13.90 -24.48 -18.00
CA THR A 746 12.57 -25.12 -18.01
C THR A 746 11.85 -24.93 -19.36
N LEU A 747 11.98 -23.76 -19.99
CA LEU A 747 11.44 -23.49 -21.31
C LEU A 747 12.15 -24.31 -22.39
N ASP A 748 13.49 -24.38 -22.35
CA ASP A 748 14.28 -25.23 -23.25
C ASP A 748 13.88 -26.71 -23.13
N ILE A 749 13.78 -27.24 -21.91
CA ILE A 749 13.39 -28.65 -21.69
C ILE A 749 11.97 -28.94 -22.17
N LYS A 750 11.06 -27.96 -22.13
CA LYS A 750 9.71 -28.08 -22.68
C LYS A 750 9.69 -28.03 -24.22
N SER A 751 10.62 -27.33 -24.86
CA SER A 751 10.69 -27.27 -26.32
C SER A 751 11.27 -28.55 -26.94
N LEU A 752 12.10 -29.30 -26.20
CA LEU A 752 12.68 -30.58 -26.67
C LEU A 752 11.65 -31.68 -26.95
N SER A 753 10.45 -31.62 -26.36
CA SER A 753 9.43 -32.65 -26.53
C SER A 753 8.02 -32.15 -26.28
N ALA A 754 7.19 -32.26 -27.32
CA ALA A 754 5.77 -31.89 -27.30
C ALA A 754 4.90 -32.82 -26.43
N GLU A 755 5.38 -34.02 -26.09
CA GLU A 755 4.66 -34.95 -25.24
C GLU A 755 4.66 -34.49 -23.79
N LYS A 756 3.46 -34.36 -23.20
CA LYS A 756 3.24 -33.71 -21.89
C LYS A 756 3.88 -34.43 -20.70
N TYR A 757 4.26 -35.71 -20.85
CA TYR A 757 4.82 -36.55 -19.78
C TYR A 757 6.18 -37.15 -20.11
N ASP A 758 6.78 -36.79 -21.25
CA ASP A 758 8.06 -37.34 -21.68
C ASP A 758 9.19 -36.96 -20.71
N VAL A 759 9.79 -38.00 -20.13
CA VAL A 759 10.96 -38.01 -19.25
C VAL A 759 12.01 -39.02 -19.76
N SER A 760 12.16 -39.11 -21.08
CA SER A 760 13.14 -39.94 -21.77
C SER A 760 14.58 -39.66 -21.32
N SER A 761 15.46 -40.64 -21.52
CA SER A 761 16.90 -40.52 -21.23
C SER A 761 17.54 -39.34 -21.97
N GLN A 762 17.08 -39.01 -23.16
CA GLN A 762 17.51 -37.83 -23.92
C GLN A 762 17.13 -36.52 -23.21
N VAL A 763 15.88 -36.37 -22.74
CA VAL A 763 15.43 -35.19 -22.00
C VAL A 763 16.18 -35.03 -20.68
N ILE A 764 16.40 -36.13 -19.94
CA ILE A 764 17.16 -36.11 -18.68
C ILE A 764 18.65 -35.78 -18.93
N SER A 765 19.26 -36.33 -19.98
CA SER A 765 20.64 -36.02 -20.37
C SER A 765 20.81 -34.55 -20.75
N GLN A 766 19.88 -34.00 -21.54
CA GLN A 766 19.86 -32.58 -21.90
C GLN A 766 19.64 -31.66 -20.70
N LEU A 767 18.81 -32.05 -19.71
CA LEU A 767 18.70 -31.32 -18.45
C LEU A 767 20.05 -31.29 -17.72
N LYS A 768 20.68 -32.45 -17.53
CA LYS A 768 21.97 -32.55 -16.81
C LYS A 768 23.06 -31.73 -17.48
N GLN A 769 23.21 -31.84 -18.80
CA GLN A 769 24.16 -31.03 -19.58
C GLN A 769 23.90 -29.51 -19.43
N LYS A 770 22.64 -29.06 -19.46
CA LYS A 770 22.29 -27.65 -19.24
C LYS A 770 22.61 -27.18 -17.82
N LEU A 771 22.34 -28.01 -16.81
CA LEU A 771 22.66 -27.72 -15.42
C LEU A 771 24.17 -27.69 -15.16
N GLU A 772 24.95 -28.57 -15.79
CA GLU A 772 26.43 -28.57 -15.74
C GLU A 772 26.99 -27.26 -16.33
N ASN A 773 26.51 -26.86 -17.51
CA ASN A 773 26.91 -25.61 -18.15
C ASN A 773 26.57 -24.38 -17.28
N LEU A 774 25.38 -24.34 -16.68
CA LEU A 774 24.99 -23.28 -15.74
C LEU A 774 25.90 -23.25 -14.51
N GLN A 775 26.15 -24.40 -13.88
CA GLN A 775 27.00 -24.49 -12.69
C GLN A 775 28.44 -24.05 -12.95
N ASN A 776 28.98 -24.36 -14.13
CA ASN A 776 30.37 -24.05 -14.47
C ASN A 776 30.62 -22.59 -14.89
N SER A 777 29.57 -21.82 -15.24
CA SER A 777 29.76 -20.52 -15.90
C SER A 777 28.80 -19.39 -15.51
N GLN A 778 27.66 -19.67 -14.86
CA GLN A 778 26.58 -18.68 -14.69
C GLN A 778 25.94 -18.65 -13.29
N LEU A 779 25.83 -19.78 -12.59
CA LEU A 779 25.21 -19.80 -11.26
C LEU A 779 26.11 -19.11 -10.21
N PRO A 780 25.53 -18.38 -9.23
CA PRO A 780 26.29 -17.88 -8.09
C PRO A 780 26.81 -19.05 -7.24
N LYS A 781 27.95 -18.85 -6.56
CA LYS A 781 28.56 -19.86 -5.67
C LYS A 781 27.61 -20.40 -4.60
N SER A 782 26.69 -19.54 -4.16
CA SER A 782 25.62 -19.84 -3.21
C SER A 782 24.55 -18.77 -3.28
N PHE A 783 23.29 -19.08 -2.92
CA PHE A 783 22.20 -18.11 -2.80
C PHE A 783 21.24 -18.52 -1.66
N ARG A 784 20.53 -17.55 -1.04
CA ARG A 784 19.44 -17.85 -0.08
C ARG A 784 18.23 -18.45 -0.80
N VAL A 785 17.54 -19.39 -0.17
CA VAL A 785 16.40 -20.09 -0.77
C VAL A 785 15.12 -19.22 -0.68
N PRO A 786 14.38 -18.97 -1.78
CA PRO A 786 13.21 -18.10 -1.74
C PRO A 786 12.08 -18.51 -0.77
N TYR A 787 11.82 -19.80 -0.57
CA TYR A 787 10.76 -20.25 0.35
C TYR A 787 11.19 -20.31 1.83
N ASP A 788 12.51 -20.27 2.11
CA ASP A 788 13.08 -20.29 3.46
C ASP A 788 14.42 -19.52 3.46
N PRO A 789 14.43 -18.23 3.88
CA PRO A 789 15.63 -17.41 3.85
C PRO A 789 16.72 -17.84 4.85
N GLY A 790 16.42 -18.78 5.76
CA GLY A 790 17.41 -19.41 6.64
C GLY A 790 18.29 -20.44 5.91
N LEU A 791 17.85 -20.98 4.78
CA LEU A 791 18.61 -21.95 3.98
C LEU A 791 19.46 -21.26 2.91
N LYS A 792 20.70 -21.74 2.74
CA LYS A 792 21.63 -21.29 1.69
C LYS A 792 22.00 -22.43 0.76
N ALA A 793 21.49 -22.40 -0.47
CA ALA A 793 21.82 -23.36 -1.51
C ALA A 793 23.20 -23.07 -2.09
N GLY A 794 24.02 -24.11 -2.28
CA GLY A 794 25.35 -24.05 -2.90
C GLY A 794 25.37 -24.70 -4.28
N ALA A 795 26.31 -25.63 -4.51
CA ALA A 795 26.41 -26.38 -5.76
C ALA A 795 25.25 -27.38 -5.95
N LEU A 796 24.80 -27.57 -7.19
CA LEU A 796 23.86 -28.60 -7.62
C LEU A 796 24.47 -30.01 -7.48
N ALA A 797 23.68 -30.90 -6.89
CA ALA A 797 23.82 -32.35 -6.98
C ALA A 797 23.15 -32.83 -8.29
N ILE A 798 23.80 -32.54 -9.42
CA ILE A 798 23.27 -32.74 -10.78
C ILE A 798 22.86 -34.20 -11.02
N GLU A 799 23.56 -35.15 -10.41
CA GLU A 799 23.25 -36.57 -10.47
C GLU A 799 21.84 -36.90 -9.95
N LYS A 800 21.37 -36.16 -8.92
CA LYS A 800 20.04 -36.29 -8.30
C LYS A 800 18.95 -35.46 -8.99
N CYS A 801 19.32 -34.52 -9.87
CA CYS A 801 18.38 -33.64 -10.56
C CYS A 801 17.62 -34.41 -11.68
N LYS A 802 16.32 -34.12 -11.84
CA LYS A 802 15.44 -34.82 -12.80
C LYS A 802 14.26 -33.97 -13.26
N VAL A 803 13.69 -34.28 -14.42
CA VAL A 803 12.35 -33.80 -14.81
C VAL A 803 11.31 -34.70 -14.16
N MET A 804 10.27 -34.13 -13.55
CA MET A 804 9.17 -34.93 -12.99
C MET A 804 8.15 -35.29 -14.07
N ALA A 805 7.64 -36.53 -14.03
CA ALA A 805 6.61 -37.04 -14.93
C ALA A 805 5.23 -36.42 -14.63
N SER A 806 5.05 -35.16 -15.04
CA SER A 806 3.82 -34.38 -14.88
C SER A 806 3.60 -33.50 -16.10
N LYS A 807 2.34 -33.19 -16.40
CA LYS A 807 1.85 -32.41 -17.56
C LYS A 807 2.61 -31.09 -17.81
N LYS A 808 3.22 -30.53 -16.76
CA LYS A 808 3.89 -29.23 -16.74
C LYS A 808 5.42 -29.34 -16.66
N LYS A 809 5.96 -30.57 -16.70
CA LYS A 809 7.40 -30.91 -16.63
C LYS A 809 8.18 -30.06 -15.60
N PRO A 810 7.79 -30.05 -14.31
CA PRO A 810 8.54 -29.30 -13.31
C PRO A 810 9.91 -29.95 -13.08
N LEU A 811 10.90 -29.13 -12.76
CA LEU A 811 12.27 -29.59 -12.52
C LEU A 811 12.44 -29.91 -11.04
N TRP A 812 12.96 -31.08 -10.73
CA TRP A 812 13.43 -31.46 -9.41
C TRP A 812 14.93 -31.18 -9.34
N LEU A 813 15.31 -30.27 -8.45
CA LEU A 813 16.67 -29.80 -8.25
C LEU A 813 17.09 -30.11 -6.81
N GLU A 814 18.32 -30.56 -6.64
CA GLU A 814 18.89 -30.86 -5.32
C GLU A 814 20.20 -30.07 -5.20
N PHE A 815 20.29 -29.19 -4.22
CA PHE A 815 21.48 -28.37 -3.96
C PHE A 815 22.17 -28.86 -2.69
N LYS A 816 23.50 -28.80 -2.63
CA LYS A 816 24.23 -28.95 -1.36
C LYS A 816 23.96 -27.73 -0.49
N CYS A 817 23.93 -27.91 0.83
CA CYS A 817 23.96 -26.76 1.73
C CYS A 817 25.30 -26.01 1.54
N ALA A 818 25.24 -24.69 1.43
CA ALA A 818 26.42 -23.83 1.31
C ALA A 818 27.05 -23.47 2.67
N ASP A 819 26.35 -23.75 3.77
CA ASP A 819 26.84 -23.52 5.13
C ASP A 819 27.75 -24.70 5.57
N PRO A 820 29.03 -24.45 5.88
CA PRO A 820 29.96 -25.50 6.30
C PRO A 820 29.64 -26.10 7.68
N THR A 821 28.71 -25.50 8.44
CA THR A 821 28.24 -25.99 9.74
C THR A 821 27.07 -26.97 9.63
N ALA A 822 26.58 -27.26 8.42
CA ALA A 822 25.58 -28.29 8.18
C ALA A 822 26.13 -29.67 8.56
N LEU A 823 25.42 -30.37 9.46
CA LEU A 823 25.87 -31.64 10.04
C LEU A 823 25.51 -32.86 9.20
N SER A 824 24.47 -32.74 8.36
CA SER A 824 24.05 -33.79 7.44
C SER A 824 24.53 -33.50 6.01
N ASN A 825 24.82 -34.56 5.25
CA ASN A 825 25.03 -34.49 3.80
C ASN A 825 23.69 -34.39 3.02
N GLU A 826 22.65 -33.88 3.67
CA GLU A 826 21.34 -33.71 3.04
C GLU A 826 21.38 -32.56 2.04
N THR A 827 20.54 -32.70 1.02
CA THR A 827 20.44 -31.73 -0.07
C THR A 827 19.16 -30.92 0.08
N ILE A 828 19.28 -29.62 -0.16
CA ILE A 828 18.16 -28.67 -0.23
C ILE A 828 17.39 -28.99 -1.52
N GLY A 829 16.22 -29.58 -1.37
CA GLY A 829 15.34 -29.94 -2.47
C GLY A 829 14.49 -28.75 -2.93
N ILE A 830 14.62 -28.40 -4.20
CA ILE A 830 13.86 -27.34 -4.86
C ILE A 830 13.06 -27.97 -6.01
N ILE A 831 11.74 -27.79 -6.00
CA ILE A 831 10.92 -28.07 -7.19
C ILE A 831 10.72 -26.75 -7.91
N PHE A 832 11.20 -26.62 -9.14
CA PHE A 832 10.93 -25.45 -9.97
C PHE A 832 9.71 -25.73 -10.87
N LYS A 833 8.61 -25.01 -10.63
CA LYS A 833 7.38 -25.08 -11.43
C LYS A 833 7.27 -23.88 -12.37
N HIS A 834 6.85 -24.14 -13.61
CA HIS A 834 6.50 -23.12 -14.59
C HIS A 834 5.22 -23.52 -15.34
N GLY A 835 4.30 -22.57 -15.48
CA GLY A 835 2.99 -22.73 -16.09
C GLY A 835 1.86 -23.02 -15.12
N ASP A 836 2.10 -23.05 -13.80
CA ASP A 836 1.07 -23.23 -12.76
C ASP A 836 1.11 -22.04 -11.77
N ASP A 837 -0.05 -21.50 -11.40
CA ASP A 837 -0.15 -20.40 -10.43
C ASP A 837 -0.13 -20.96 -9.01
N LEU A 838 0.98 -20.75 -8.30
CA LEU A 838 1.17 -21.28 -6.94
C LEU A 838 0.59 -20.39 -5.84
N ARG A 839 -0.07 -19.27 -6.16
CA ARG A 839 -0.71 -18.44 -5.12
C ARG A 839 -1.84 -19.18 -4.41
N GLN A 840 -2.50 -20.12 -5.10
CA GLN A 840 -3.48 -21.02 -4.48
C GLN A 840 -2.80 -21.98 -3.49
N ASP A 841 -1.74 -22.69 -3.91
CA ASP A 841 -0.93 -23.55 -3.04
C ASP A 841 -0.42 -22.77 -1.81
N MET A 842 0.10 -21.55 -2.00
CA MET A 842 0.56 -20.66 -0.92
C MET A 842 -0.54 -20.34 0.09
N LEU A 843 -1.73 -19.96 -0.38
CA LEU A 843 -2.87 -19.64 0.48
C LEU A 843 -3.31 -20.86 1.30
N ILE A 844 -3.38 -22.05 0.68
CA ILE A 844 -3.76 -23.28 1.39
C ILE A 844 -2.70 -23.65 2.45
N LEU A 845 -1.40 -23.57 2.12
CA LEU A 845 -0.32 -23.86 3.07
C LEU A 845 -0.29 -22.83 4.22
N GLN A 846 -0.62 -21.57 3.96
CA GLN A 846 -0.76 -20.54 4.98
C GLN A 846 -1.97 -20.79 5.89
N ILE A 847 -3.12 -21.18 5.33
CA ILE A 847 -4.31 -21.59 6.12
C ILE A 847 -3.97 -22.78 7.02
N LEU A 848 -3.23 -23.77 6.52
CA LEU A 848 -2.77 -24.91 7.33
C LEU A 848 -1.86 -24.47 8.50
N ARG A 849 -0.96 -23.50 8.30
CA ARG A 849 -0.14 -22.92 9.38
C ARG A 849 -0.98 -22.16 10.41
N ILE A 850 -2.00 -21.43 9.97
CA ILE A 850 -2.93 -20.74 10.88
C ILE A 850 -3.75 -21.76 11.69
N MET A 851 -4.26 -22.82 11.05
CA MET A 851 -4.95 -23.92 11.74
C MET A 851 -4.03 -24.60 12.76
N GLU A 852 -2.79 -24.89 12.38
CA GLU A 852 -1.76 -25.42 13.27
C GLU A 852 -1.52 -24.49 14.47
N SER A 853 -1.31 -23.19 14.27
CA SER A 853 -1.13 -22.23 15.37
C SER A 853 -2.36 -22.14 16.30
N ILE A 854 -3.58 -22.34 15.79
CA ILE A 854 -4.79 -22.38 16.62
C ILE A 854 -4.81 -23.67 17.46
N TRP A 855 -4.53 -24.82 16.85
CA TRP A 855 -4.49 -26.10 17.56
C TRP A 855 -3.35 -26.19 18.58
N GLU A 856 -2.18 -25.63 18.28
CA GLU A 856 -1.07 -25.55 19.24
C GLU A 856 -1.42 -24.67 20.45
N THR A 857 -2.22 -23.62 20.27
CA THR A 857 -2.75 -22.79 21.38
C THR A 857 -3.64 -23.61 22.31
N GLU A 858 -4.45 -24.51 21.76
CA GLU A 858 -5.26 -25.49 22.51
C GLU A 858 -4.47 -26.76 22.92
N SER A 859 -3.13 -26.77 22.74
CA SER A 859 -2.23 -27.90 23.02
C SER A 859 -2.55 -29.22 22.28
N LEU A 860 -3.06 -29.12 21.05
CA LEU A 860 -3.35 -30.25 20.15
C LEU A 860 -2.27 -30.39 19.06
N ASP A 861 -1.53 -31.51 19.08
CA ASP A 861 -0.57 -31.87 18.02
C ASP A 861 -1.26 -32.74 16.96
N LEU A 862 -1.68 -32.12 15.85
CA LEU A 862 -2.35 -32.81 14.72
C LEU A 862 -1.40 -33.11 13.54
N CYS A 863 -0.08 -33.01 13.75
CA CYS A 863 0.97 -33.45 12.81
C CYS A 863 0.82 -32.90 11.37
N LEU A 864 0.47 -31.61 11.21
CA LEU A 864 0.54 -30.96 9.91
C LEU A 864 2.00 -30.75 9.47
N LEU A 865 2.24 -30.81 8.16
CA LEU A 865 3.56 -30.54 7.55
C LEU A 865 3.41 -29.53 6.39
N PRO A 866 3.14 -28.25 6.68
CA PRO A 866 2.95 -27.22 5.67
C PRO A 866 4.29 -26.77 5.07
N TYR A 867 4.79 -27.54 4.09
CA TYR A 867 6.03 -27.31 3.36
C TYR A 867 6.15 -25.89 2.78
N GLY A 868 7.38 -25.44 2.53
CA GLY A 868 7.63 -24.12 1.95
C GLY A 868 7.10 -24.04 0.51
N CYS A 869 6.35 -23.00 0.16
CA CYS A 869 5.94 -22.75 -1.22
C CYS A 869 5.92 -21.24 -1.46
N ILE A 870 6.47 -20.80 -2.60
CA ILE A 870 6.49 -19.38 -2.97
C ILE A 870 6.34 -19.20 -4.47
N SER A 871 5.44 -18.31 -4.87
CA SER A 871 5.34 -17.83 -6.25
C SER A 871 6.40 -16.77 -6.49
N THR A 872 7.11 -16.85 -7.61
CA THR A 872 8.24 -15.98 -7.96
C THR A 872 8.03 -15.19 -9.25
N GLY A 873 6.88 -15.34 -9.92
CA GLY A 873 6.48 -14.65 -11.14
C GLY A 873 5.19 -15.21 -11.74
N ASP A 874 4.77 -14.76 -12.93
CA ASP A 874 3.55 -15.27 -13.60
C ASP A 874 3.64 -16.77 -13.87
N LYS A 875 2.81 -17.52 -13.14
CA LYS A 875 2.75 -18.99 -13.17
C LYS A 875 4.11 -19.66 -12.94
N ILE A 876 4.98 -19.01 -12.16
CA ILE A 876 6.29 -19.52 -11.79
C ILE A 876 6.39 -19.53 -10.26
N GLY A 877 7.02 -20.57 -9.73
CA GLY A 877 7.32 -20.62 -8.30
C GLY A 877 8.06 -21.88 -7.87
N ILE A 878 8.41 -21.89 -6.59
CA ILE A 878 9.20 -22.93 -5.95
C ILE A 878 8.46 -23.48 -4.72
N PRO A 879 7.93 -24.70 -4.80
CA PRO A 879 7.80 -25.59 -3.66
C PRO A 879 9.17 -26.08 -3.18
N GLY A 880 9.41 -25.94 -1.89
CA GLY A 880 10.40 -26.71 -1.15
C GLY A 880 9.94 -28.15 -0.96
N LYS A 881 10.89 -28.97 -0.51
CA LYS A 881 10.75 -30.39 -0.21
C LYS A 881 10.78 -30.61 1.29
#